data_AF-A0A316PQQ0-F1
#
_entry.id   AF-A0A316PQQ0-F1
#
_cell.length_a   1.000
_cell.length_b   1.000
_cell.length_c   1.000
_cell.angle_alpha   90.00
_cell.angle_beta   90.00
_cell.angle_gamma   90.00
#
_symmetry.space_group_name_H-M   'P 1'
#
loop_
_entity.id
_entity.type
_entity.pdbx_description
1 polymer ?
#
loop_
_entity_poly.entity_id
_entity_poly.type
_entity_poly.pdbx_seq_one_letter_code
_entity_poly.pdbx_strand_id
1 'polypeptide(L)'
;MYMKKGAAQRACALLAALALCTTLGTGVFAEAAPGPAESPAASGVESAAQTQGQGQSGAGSEEAADSALSHQPEFPADESSLTEEGTQAAGDAEGQAGAEQNAGAQAALQAAAAPAPQEGASLAETTGLTITADDGLPLVQGVDYEIKTGVATTALKSGGASSAGTPANLIVLKTERAVTVTGASKDNYGLQVAAGVYASITLNGVTIAAPIPFDIVTNINGTADGQPAERGYEILPEKRTSVHLTLADGSVNTLTVTPENTERPALRCGEGSVLVIDDSVWNQTAAGEAITPEQGRVPYDCTLKNGTELKQGDPLWKMDSETPGKLVTNSGRSSASIGGGMAEDCGGVTIEGGVLEVHATSPSNSGVICGAGIGGGIGGGTGCVLEGGGVTINGGRITAYGSYHGAGIGGGYRNGCSIYRSMPLEGAFKARWGKCPACSTNTTPHAPIPGDIIVNGGYTEAYGYTHGNAIGSGCYNANNLGHGDANTPHEIRITGGTLKPISKRTSSSYDVGVRGGKVVVTGGSFPVGKYSGGVDGLSFQGASVESASGEKLTMVEIDLHNYPELQGGKVIDFHVSIGGVPLEPEYGLANIIDTDGKLYFWLPKSAVGQSVEISGLKVLNTSGQEQDGEYPFVVPEVGQNGNVAKRYVTFEVDESQFSADLKSQLDKRYDGIAIEWEKLTQEIAAQGIEVTKPDGEKLTDASAMTPEARRYLDKNGQPTQEASNTAPFKNAGSYELTINSSQFAKDEDFAATFWGHQAKLGAKITPADSRVTDFTYSTTGTNKTETLTLTANVKPQAGEAKTCEAPDGYVQFYINGVAVGAPVELAKLSAQTDTDGYYYRTASVTFDFTQGGYPAIPSREDGKFIIEAKHYGSTNYTDSEGTPIELDGADLPGGGLPTTDPPEAEIKPGQPGGGENGKPLEPDKVEPNPTPAPGGGSTLDSYVTDKVVRPTQPGAVLDKEGAEDFINDRYEFADNQGKPLEPDEIIIYDKEGNDITDKGIDLSKPGDYVIHVKVEDENGNSTTVDLDYIVKDPPEVEIKPGQPGEPEKDEDGEDKPGTGTLQPENEPHQGGDGLVHQNCKDVVYEKVENTVLSQQEVETLVNGRYEIPAGSNVSVVIKDSTGKVVTGIDKSHVTHYTVEVVVKDEHGNSTIIHLRYQLYDDGSTPPSPGSSGDKGNPKTGA
;
A
#
# COMPACT_ATOMS: atom_id res chain seq x y z
N MET A 1 12.24 11.67 -25.67
CA MET A 1 12.68 11.93 -24.28
C MET A 1 11.47 11.77 -23.38
N TYR A 2 11.66 11.32 -22.13
CA TYR A 2 10.68 10.63 -21.28
C TYR A 2 10.45 9.15 -21.64
N MET A 3 10.13 8.37 -20.59
CA MET A 3 9.99 6.90 -20.52
C MET A 3 11.26 6.06 -20.77
N LYS A 4 12.08 5.91 -19.72
CA LYS A 4 12.90 4.71 -19.38
C LYS A 4 13.42 4.84 -17.93
N LYS A 5 12.57 4.57 -16.94
CA LYS A 5 12.94 4.57 -15.49
C LYS A 5 12.27 3.49 -14.61
N GLY A 6 11.24 2.76 -15.10
CA GLY A 6 10.48 1.83 -14.26
C GLY A 6 11.14 0.46 -13.98
N ALA A 7 11.98 -0.07 -14.89
CA ALA A 7 12.45 -1.45 -14.80
C ALA A 7 13.57 -1.69 -13.77
N ALA A 8 14.38 -0.67 -13.45
CA ALA A 8 15.57 -0.84 -12.60
C ALA A 8 15.28 -1.02 -11.09
N GLN A 9 14.08 -0.64 -10.61
CA GLN A 9 13.74 -0.72 -9.18
C GLN A 9 13.33 -2.12 -8.72
N ARG A 10 12.90 -3.03 -9.61
CA ARG A 10 12.45 -4.38 -9.21
C ARG A 10 13.60 -5.39 -9.04
N ALA A 11 14.71 -5.24 -9.77
CA ALA A 11 15.83 -6.17 -9.71
C ALA A 11 16.63 -6.12 -8.37
N CYS A 12 16.77 -4.94 -7.77
CA CYS A 12 17.52 -4.80 -6.50
C CYS A 12 16.76 -5.31 -5.26
N ALA A 13 15.43 -5.43 -5.32
CA ALA A 13 14.63 -5.88 -4.18
C ALA A 13 14.74 -7.40 -3.94
N LEU A 14 14.80 -8.21 -5.02
CA LEU A 14 14.89 -9.68 -4.90
C LEU A 14 16.22 -10.16 -4.33
N LEU A 15 17.32 -9.48 -4.67
CA LEU A 15 18.68 -9.86 -4.22
C LEU A 15 18.94 -9.60 -2.73
N ALA A 16 18.18 -8.71 -2.08
CA ALA A 16 18.28 -8.49 -0.64
C ALA A 16 17.56 -9.56 0.20
N ALA A 17 16.51 -10.19 -0.36
CA ALA A 17 15.67 -11.15 0.35
C ALA A 17 16.34 -12.52 0.57
N LEU A 18 17.27 -12.94 -0.31
CA LEU A 18 17.87 -14.27 -0.25
C LEU A 18 19.03 -14.41 0.75
N ALA A 19 19.49 -13.32 1.37
CA ALA A 19 20.67 -13.32 2.24
C ALA A 19 20.40 -13.59 3.73
N LEU A 20 19.13 -13.72 4.17
CA LEU A 20 18.77 -13.85 5.60
C LEU A 20 18.30 -15.25 6.06
N CYS A 21 18.23 -16.24 5.18
CA CYS A 21 17.77 -17.59 5.54
C CYS A 21 18.75 -18.72 5.16
N THR A 22 19.89 -18.80 5.85
CA THR A 22 20.51 -20.09 6.30
C THR A 22 21.73 -19.82 7.18
N THR A 23 21.69 -20.14 8.48
CA THR A 23 22.88 -20.56 9.26
C THR A 23 22.47 -21.17 10.61
N LEU A 24 22.18 -22.47 10.64
CA LEU A 24 22.18 -23.27 11.88
C LEU A 24 22.97 -24.57 11.73
N GLY A 25 24.28 -24.46 11.95
CA GLY A 25 25.06 -25.38 12.79
C GLY A 25 25.34 -26.83 12.34
N THR A 26 26.62 -27.09 12.05
CA THR A 26 27.36 -28.28 12.56
C THR A 26 28.82 -27.86 12.81
N GLY A 27 29.55 -28.49 13.75
CA GLY A 27 30.90 -28.03 14.13
C GLY A 27 31.84 -29.14 14.63
N VAL A 28 32.64 -28.82 15.67
CA VAL A 28 33.54 -29.70 16.48
C VAL A 28 35.00 -29.86 15.97
N PHE A 29 35.99 -29.34 16.71
CA PHE A 29 36.92 -30.14 17.55
C PHE A 29 37.94 -29.31 18.37
N ALA A 30 38.07 -29.63 19.68
CA ALA A 30 39.20 -29.43 20.64
C ALA A 30 39.78 -28.00 20.84
N GLU A 31 40.31 -27.56 21.98
CA GLU A 31 40.44 -28.04 23.38
C GLU A 31 40.64 -26.77 24.28
N ALA A 32 40.61 -26.72 25.62
CA ALA A 32 40.58 -27.72 26.70
C ALA A 32 39.84 -27.18 27.96
N ALA A 33 40.15 -27.70 29.16
CA ALA A 33 39.67 -27.24 30.47
C ALA A 33 40.86 -27.08 31.47
N PRO A 34 40.73 -26.53 32.70
CA PRO A 34 39.85 -26.99 33.81
C PRO A 34 38.98 -25.84 34.42
N GLY A 35 37.89 -26.02 35.21
CA GLY A 35 37.47 -27.06 36.17
C GLY A 35 37.71 -26.60 37.63
N PRO A 36 36.95 -27.00 38.68
CA PRO A 36 35.72 -27.80 38.75
C PRO A 36 34.62 -27.27 39.74
N ALA A 37 33.61 -28.13 39.98
CA ALA A 37 32.73 -28.29 41.17
C ALA A 37 31.32 -27.64 41.10
N GLU A 38 30.23 -28.27 41.54
CA GLU A 38 30.01 -29.63 42.12
C GLU A 38 28.58 -30.11 41.79
N SER A 39 28.37 -31.43 41.65
CA SER A 39 27.04 -32.07 41.54
C SER A 39 26.72 -32.74 42.90
N PRO A 40 25.46 -33.11 43.22
CA PRO A 40 24.97 -34.42 42.73
C PRO A 40 23.44 -34.59 42.55
N ALA A 41 23.09 -35.48 41.60
CA ALA A 41 22.10 -36.57 41.75
C ALA A 41 20.59 -36.29 41.99
N ALA A 42 19.65 -37.18 41.63
CA ALA A 42 19.62 -38.31 40.67
C ALA A 42 18.19 -38.89 40.61
N SER A 43 17.98 -39.88 39.72
CA SER A 43 16.83 -40.79 39.60
C SER A 43 15.53 -40.20 39.01
N GLY A 44 14.72 -40.96 38.28
CA GLY A 44 14.82 -42.40 37.97
C GLY A 44 13.93 -42.82 36.78
N VAL A 45 14.20 -44.01 36.25
CA VAL A 45 13.62 -44.58 35.02
C VAL A 45 12.36 -45.39 35.34
N GLU A 46 11.40 -45.45 34.39
CA GLU A 46 10.56 -46.61 33.95
C GLU A 46 9.23 -46.09 33.36
N SER A 47 8.89 -46.32 32.08
CA SER A 47 8.64 -47.59 31.34
C SER A 47 7.25 -48.19 31.60
N ALA A 48 6.34 -48.11 30.60
CA ALA A 48 5.82 -49.27 29.85
C ALA A 48 4.52 -49.01 29.06
N ALA A 49 4.29 -49.89 28.07
CA ALA A 49 2.99 -50.30 27.51
C ALA A 49 2.26 -49.40 26.48
N GLN A 50 2.76 -49.52 25.24
CA GLN A 50 1.99 -49.65 23.99
C GLN A 50 0.50 -50.05 24.10
N THR A 51 -0.32 -49.52 23.19
CA THR A 51 -1.18 -50.37 22.32
C THR A 51 -1.27 -49.77 20.93
N GLN A 52 -1.11 -50.61 19.90
CA GLN A 52 -1.27 -50.22 18.50
C GLN A 52 -2.75 -50.34 18.08
N GLY A 53 -3.19 -49.49 17.16
CA GLY A 53 -4.41 -49.64 16.39
C GLY A 53 -4.22 -49.04 15.01
N GLN A 54 -4.03 -49.87 13.99
CA GLN A 54 -3.82 -49.42 12.60
C GLN A 54 -5.15 -49.03 11.95
N GLY A 55 -5.12 -47.96 11.15
CA GLY A 55 -6.15 -47.59 10.19
C GLY A 55 -5.53 -46.72 9.11
N GLN A 56 -5.49 -47.20 7.87
CA GLN A 56 -4.81 -46.54 6.74
C GLN A 56 -5.74 -45.60 5.96
N SER A 57 -5.09 -44.81 5.08
CA SER A 57 -5.59 -44.18 3.84
C SER A 57 -6.27 -42.81 3.94
N GLY A 58 -5.85 -41.92 3.04
CA GLY A 58 -6.34 -40.55 2.89
C GLY A 58 -5.19 -39.57 2.64
N ALA A 59 -4.81 -39.36 1.38
CA ALA A 59 -3.89 -38.30 0.96
C ALA A 59 -4.68 -37.07 0.45
N GLY A 60 -4.01 -35.93 0.34
CA GLY A 60 -4.61 -34.62 0.02
C GLY A 60 -4.25 -33.64 1.14
N SER A 61 -3.10 -32.98 1.08
CA SER A 61 -2.72 -31.86 0.20
C SER A 61 -2.71 -30.59 1.05
N GLU A 62 -1.50 -30.15 1.41
CA GLU A 62 -1.25 -28.78 1.85
C GLU A 62 -1.50 -27.86 0.66
N GLU A 63 -2.24 -26.78 0.85
CA GLU A 63 -2.02 -25.58 0.04
C GLU A 63 -2.46 -24.33 0.81
N ALA A 64 -1.71 -23.25 0.60
CA ALA A 64 -2.03 -21.93 1.14
C ALA A 64 -3.07 -21.24 0.24
N ALA A 65 -3.86 -20.34 0.81
CA ALA A 65 -4.69 -19.41 0.05
C ALA A 65 -4.46 -18.00 0.61
N ASP A 66 -3.60 -17.26 -0.07
CA ASP A 66 -3.45 -15.81 0.07
C ASP A 66 -4.32 -15.12 -0.99
N SER A 67 -4.74 -13.89 -0.71
CA SER A 67 -5.43 -12.95 -1.62
C SER A 67 -6.79 -13.35 -2.25
N ALA A 68 -7.81 -12.51 -2.02
CA ALA A 68 -8.93 -12.30 -2.95
C ALA A 68 -9.57 -10.93 -2.71
N LEU A 69 -9.18 -9.95 -3.53
CA LEU A 69 -9.87 -8.66 -3.68
C LEU A 69 -10.84 -8.72 -4.87
N SER A 70 -11.83 -7.84 -4.87
CA SER A 70 -12.64 -7.43 -6.03
C SER A 70 -13.62 -8.45 -6.64
N HIS A 71 -14.92 -8.22 -6.39
CA HIS A 71 -15.98 -8.56 -7.33
C HIS A 71 -16.95 -7.38 -7.48
N GLN A 72 -16.92 -6.72 -8.63
CA GLN A 72 -18.05 -5.93 -9.12
C GLN A 72 -19.09 -6.83 -9.82
N PRO A 73 -20.38 -6.46 -9.79
CA PRO A 73 -21.35 -6.85 -10.82
C PRO A 73 -21.60 -5.69 -11.81
N GLU A 74 -21.56 -5.98 -13.11
CA GLU A 74 -22.05 -5.13 -14.20
C GLU A 74 -23.59 -5.08 -14.17
N PHE A 75 -24.30 -3.97 -14.46
CA PHE A 75 -24.68 -3.39 -15.78
C PHE A 75 -25.82 -2.36 -15.50
N PRO A 76 -26.34 -1.57 -16.48
CA PRO A 76 -25.73 -0.99 -17.69
C PRO A 76 -25.87 0.56 -17.72
N ALA A 77 -25.41 1.18 -18.80
CA ALA A 77 -25.51 2.63 -19.04
C ALA A 77 -26.93 3.12 -19.42
N ASP A 78 -27.21 4.39 -19.14
CA ASP A 78 -27.91 5.28 -20.09
C ASP A 78 -27.45 6.74 -19.89
N GLU A 79 -27.26 7.48 -20.98
CA GLU A 79 -26.84 8.89 -20.93
C GLU A 79 -28.05 9.83 -20.90
N SER A 80 -27.92 10.99 -20.23
CA SER A 80 -28.16 12.26 -20.93
C SER A 80 -27.64 13.46 -20.14
N SER A 81 -26.96 14.33 -20.88
CA SER A 81 -26.54 15.66 -20.48
C SER A 81 -27.72 16.60 -20.16
N LEU A 82 -27.48 17.62 -19.33
CA LEU A 82 -27.62 19.03 -19.75
C LEU A 82 -27.09 20.04 -18.70
N THR A 83 -26.63 21.14 -19.25
CA THR A 83 -25.83 22.28 -18.75
C THR A 83 -26.39 23.16 -17.60
N GLU A 84 -25.50 24.02 -17.11
CA GLU A 84 -25.58 24.95 -15.96
C GLU A 84 -26.54 26.18 -16.07
N GLU A 85 -26.51 26.98 -14.98
CA GLU A 85 -26.93 28.39 -14.77
C GLU A 85 -28.43 28.72 -14.56
N GLY A 86 -28.73 29.65 -13.63
CA GLY A 86 -30.06 30.33 -13.66
C GLY A 86 -30.71 30.95 -12.41
N THR A 87 -29.99 31.29 -11.34
CA THR A 87 -30.25 32.40 -10.39
C THR A 87 -31.69 32.97 -10.16
N GLN A 88 -32.18 32.83 -8.91
CA GLN A 88 -33.03 33.77 -8.11
C GLN A 88 -34.57 33.95 -8.29
N ALA A 89 -35.21 33.95 -7.11
CA ALA A 89 -36.24 34.90 -6.59
C ALA A 89 -37.76 34.65 -6.78
N ALA A 90 -38.36 34.14 -5.69
CA ALA A 90 -39.53 34.66 -4.95
C ALA A 90 -40.75 35.29 -5.68
N GLY A 91 -41.94 34.76 -5.39
CA GLY A 91 -43.23 35.45 -5.60
C GLY A 91 -44.45 34.61 -5.19
N ASP A 92 -45.15 35.02 -4.11
CA ASP A 92 -46.39 34.39 -3.65
C ASP A 92 -47.59 34.70 -4.59
N ALA A 93 -48.52 33.74 -4.75
CA ALA A 93 -49.98 34.01 -4.82
C ALA A 93 -50.83 32.73 -4.87
N GLU A 94 -51.99 32.77 -4.22
CA GLU A 94 -53.04 31.72 -4.20
C GLU A 94 -53.82 31.64 -5.54
N GLY A 95 -54.37 30.47 -5.90
CA GLY A 95 -55.25 30.36 -7.09
C GLY A 95 -55.90 28.98 -7.30
N GLN A 96 -57.17 28.85 -6.91
CA GLN A 96 -57.95 27.59 -6.92
C GLN A 96 -58.22 26.95 -8.30
N ALA A 97 -58.30 25.61 -8.26
CA ALA A 97 -59.27 24.73 -8.92
C ALA A 97 -59.32 24.61 -10.47
N GLY A 98 -59.06 23.38 -10.93
CA GLY A 98 -59.44 22.88 -12.26
C GLY A 98 -59.19 21.38 -12.36
N ALA A 99 -60.24 20.55 -12.31
CA ALA A 99 -60.13 19.10 -12.39
C ALA A 99 -60.83 18.56 -13.65
N GLU A 100 -60.14 17.69 -14.40
CA GLU A 100 -60.62 16.59 -15.27
C GLU A 100 -59.42 16.14 -16.13
N GLN A 101 -58.83 14.95 -16.03
CA GLN A 101 -59.30 13.57 -16.25
C GLN A 101 -58.52 12.92 -17.43
N ASN A 102 -57.56 12.04 -17.10
CA ASN A 102 -57.35 10.72 -17.72
C ASN A 102 -56.21 10.03 -16.95
N ALA A 103 -56.47 9.06 -16.07
CA ALA A 103 -56.91 7.69 -16.36
C ALA A 103 -55.82 6.86 -17.08
N GLY A 104 -54.96 6.20 -16.31
CA GLY A 104 -53.86 5.39 -16.85
C GLY A 104 -53.04 4.53 -15.86
N ALA A 105 -53.44 4.40 -14.60
CA ALA A 105 -52.69 3.62 -13.60
C ALA A 105 -53.63 2.99 -12.55
N GLN A 106 -54.30 1.90 -12.90
CA GLN A 106 -55.18 1.17 -11.97
C GLN A 106 -54.97 -0.35 -12.05
N ALA A 107 -53.72 -0.77 -11.76
CA ALA A 107 -53.31 -2.18 -11.79
C ALA A 107 -52.19 -2.53 -10.76
N ALA A 108 -52.23 -1.94 -9.56
CA ALA A 108 -51.33 -2.32 -8.44
C ALA A 108 -51.93 -2.16 -7.02
N LEU A 109 -53.13 -1.59 -6.88
CA LEU A 109 -53.76 -1.27 -5.59
C LEU A 109 -54.74 -2.37 -5.12
N GLN A 110 -54.25 -3.60 -4.92
CA GLN A 110 -55.08 -4.66 -4.31
C GLN A 110 -54.33 -5.79 -3.58
N ALA A 111 -53.30 -5.48 -2.78
CA ALA A 111 -52.63 -6.46 -1.93
C ALA A 111 -52.03 -5.91 -0.60
N ALA A 112 -52.71 -4.99 0.10
CA ALA A 112 -52.35 -4.63 1.48
C ALA A 112 -53.52 -3.97 2.25
N ALA A 113 -54.52 -4.77 2.65
CA ALA A 113 -55.52 -4.31 3.62
C ALA A 113 -54.94 -4.42 5.05
N ALA A 114 -54.10 -3.45 5.43
CA ALA A 114 -53.73 -3.28 6.83
C ALA A 114 -54.99 -2.91 7.64
N PRO A 115 -55.16 -3.40 8.89
CA PRO A 115 -56.23 -2.94 9.75
C PRO A 115 -56.06 -1.45 10.06
N ALA A 116 -57.17 -0.73 10.14
CA ALA A 116 -57.16 0.69 10.50
C ALA A 116 -56.47 0.90 11.87
N PRO A 117 -55.75 2.03 12.08
CA PRO A 117 -55.16 2.33 13.37
C PRO A 117 -56.27 2.39 14.43
N GLN A 118 -56.16 1.55 15.47
CA GLN A 118 -57.00 1.68 16.65
C GLN A 118 -56.69 3.01 17.35
N GLU A 119 -57.67 3.57 18.06
CA GLU A 119 -57.49 4.73 18.95
C GLU A 119 -56.55 4.38 20.12
N GLY A 120 -55.24 4.40 19.86
CA GLY A 120 -54.17 4.30 20.84
C GLY A 120 -53.48 5.64 21.02
N ALA A 121 -52.91 5.87 22.21
CA ALA A 121 -52.02 7.00 22.44
C ALA A 121 -50.79 6.88 21.53
N SER A 122 -50.25 8.01 21.07
CA SER A 122 -49.04 8.05 20.24
C SER A 122 -47.83 7.44 20.93
N LEU A 123 -46.79 7.10 20.16
CA LEU A 123 -45.53 6.53 20.71
C LEU A 123 -44.93 7.43 21.80
N ALA A 124 -44.94 8.75 21.57
CA ALA A 124 -44.48 9.76 22.53
C ALA A 124 -45.37 9.85 23.77
N GLU A 125 -46.70 9.83 23.62
CA GLU A 125 -47.62 9.80 24.78
C GLU A 125 -47.50 8.51 25.60
N THR A 126 -47.12 7.40 24.98
CA THR A 126 -46.95 6.09 25.64
C THR A 126 -45.61 6.00 26.36
N THR A 127 -44.52 6.42 25.73
CA THR A 127 -43.15 6.12 26.18
C THR A 127 -42.37 7.34 26.69
N GLY A 128 -42.81 8.55 26.33
CA GLY A 128 -42.07 9.81 26.54
C GLY A 128 -41.02 10.11 25.46
N LEU A 129 -40.74 9.16 24.55
CA LEU A 129 -39.80 9.29 23.45
C LEU A 129 -40.54 9.48 22.12
N THR A 130 -40.11 10.45 21.34
CA THR A 130 -40.52 10.60 19.94
C THR A 130 -39.46 9.97 19.06
N ILE A 131 -39.88 9.11 18.12
CA ILE A 131 -39.01 8.51 17.10
C ILE A 131 -39.61 8.85 15.74
N THR A 132 -38.80 9.45 14.88
CA THR A 132 -39.17 9.83 13.50
C THR A 132 -38.18 9.20 12.53
N ALA A 133 -38.66 8.68 11.40
CA ALA A 133 -37.76 8.30 10.31
C ALA A 133 -37.29 9.56 9.57
N ASP A 134 -36.02 9.58 9.18
CA ASP A 134 -35.38 10.75 8.59
C ASP A 134 -35.79 10.94 7.10
N ASP A 135 -36.41 9.91 6.50
CA ASP A 135 -37.09 9.96 5.19
C ASP A 135 -38.46 10.70 5.22
N GLY A 136 -38.92 11.12 6.40
CA GLY A 136 -40.18 11.84 6.60
C GLY A 136 -41.45 10.97 6.55
N LEU A 137 -41.34 9.66 6.32
CA LEU A 137 -42.48 8.73 6.33
C LEU A 137 -42.71 8.15 7.74
N PRO A 138 -43.98 7.94 8.16
CA PRO A 138 -44.26 7.44 9.51
C PRO A 138 -43.70 6.03 9.74
N LEU A 139 -43.33 5.75 11.00
CA LEU A 139 -42.96 4.40 11.46
C LEU A 139 -44.22 3.59 11.78
N VAL A 140 -44.26 2.32 11.37
CA VAL A 140 -45.42 1.43 11.51
C VAL A 140 -45.19 0.41 12.62
N GLN A 141 -46.03 0.42 13.65
CA GLN A 141 -45.98 -0.58 14.71
C GLN A 141 -46.25 -2.00 14.18
N GLY A 142 -45.42 -2.96 14.61
CA GLY A 142 -45.40 -4.34 14.13
C GLY A 142 -44.46 -4.56 12.94
N VAL A 143 -44.11 -3.51 12.19
CA VAL A 143 -43.17 -3.54 11.06
C VAL A 143 -41.86 -2.87 11.47
N ASP A 144 -41.83 -1.54 11.60
CA ASP A 144 -40.62 -0.78 11.93
C ASP A 144 -40.24 -0.86 13.41
N TYR A 145 -41.23 -1.00 14.31
CA TYR A 145 -41.00 -1.11 15.75
C TYR A 145 -42.07 -1.95 16.47
N GLU A 146 -41.75 -2.45 17.66
CA GLU A 146 -42.66 -3.18 18.54
C GLU A 146 -42.57 -2.66 19.98
N ILE A 147 -43.70 -2.60 20.69
CA ILE A 147 -43.73 -2.28 22.12
C ILE A 147 -43.79 -3.58 22.93
N LYS A 148 -42.78 -3.81 23.79
CA LYS A 148 -42.76 -4.92 24.76
C LYS A 148 -42.80 -4.37 26.18
N THR A 149 -43.68 -4.91 27.02
CA THR A 149 -43.85 -4.47 28.41
C THR A 149 -43.58 -5.57 29.41
N GLY A 150 -43.05 -5.24 30.58
CA GLY A 150 -42.83 -6.20 31.67
C GLY A 150 -41.64 -7.15 31.43
N VAL A 151 -40.66 -6.72 30.65
CA VAL A 151 -39.43 -7.46 30.36
C VAL A 151 -38.67 -7.69 31.66
N ALA A 152 -38.33 -8.94 31.95
CA ALA A 152 -37.69 -9.31 33.20
C ALA A 152 -36.26 -8.76 33.30
N THR A 153 -35.89 -8.30 34.49
CA THR A 153 -34.53 -7.86 34.82
C THR A 153 -34.04 -8.55 36.09
N THR A 154 -32.73 -8.48 36.33
CA THR A 154 -32.13 -8.92 37.60
C THR A 154 -31.50 -7.73 38.32
N ALA A 155 -31.48 -7.79 39.64
CA ALA A 155 -30.92 -6.74 40.49
C ALA A 155 -30.08 -7.33 41.63
N LEU A 156 -28.95 -6.68 41.90
CA LEU A 156 -27.99 -7.06 42.93
C LEU A 156 -28.49 -6.65 44.32
N LYS A 157 -28.55 -7.62 45.24
CA LYS A 157 -28.83 -7.39 46.67
C LYS A 157 -27.54 -7.17 47.46
N SER A 158 -27.68 -6.52 48.61
CA SER A 158 -26.65 -6.49 49.65
C SER A 158 -26.19 -7.91 49.99
N GLY A 159 -24.88 -8.15 49.92
CA GLY A 159 -24.29 -9.48 50.10
C GLY A 159 -24.05 -10.30 48.82
N GLY A 160 -24.32 -9.75 47.63
CA GLY A 160 -23.82 -10.30 46.35
C GLY A 160 -24.78 -11.21 45.56
N ALA A 161 -25.94 -11.55 46.12
CA ALA A 161 -26.96 -12.37 45.46
C ALA A 161 -27.87 -11.55 44.51
N SER A 162 -28.28 -12.10 43.38
CA SER A 162 -29.32 -11.50 42.52
C SER A 162 -30.74 -11.80 43.03
N SER A 163 -31.68 -10.98 42.61
CA SER A 163 -33.10 -11.34 42.52
C SER A 163 -33.72 -10.77 41.25
N ALA A 164 -35.00 -11.05 41.01
CA ALA A 164 -35.80 -10.23 40.10
C ALA A 164 -35.62 -8.74 40.43
N GLY A 165 -35.39 -7.93 39.40
CA GLY A 165 -35.31 -6.48 39.45
C GLY A 165 -36.63 -5.83 39.07
N THR A 166 -36.59 -4.52 38.83
CA THR A 166 -37.74 -3.76 38.29
C THR A 166 -37.92 -4.12 36.81
N PRO A 167 -39.11 -4.59 36.37
CA PRO A 167 -39.35 -4.89 34.95
C PRO A 167 -39.15 -3.66 34.06
N ALA A 168 -38.55 -3.88 32.90
CA ALA A 168 -38.38 -2.86 31.86
C ALA A 168 -39.56 -2.89 30.87
N ASN A 169 -39.77 -1.78 30.19
CA ASN A 169 -40.55 -1.72 28.96
C ASN A 169 -39.58 -1.31 27.83
N LEU A 170 -39.81 -1.78 26.60
CA LEU A 170 -38.91 -1.59 25.47
C LEU A 170 -39.67 -1.14 24.23
N ILE A 171 -39.08 -0.18 23.52
CA ILE A 171 -39.33 0.10 22.12
C ILE A 171 -38.31 -0.72 21.33
N VAL A 172 -38.76 -1.79 20.69
CA VAL A 172 -37.91 -2.69 19.90
C VAL A 172 -37.92 -2.24 18.45
N LEU A 173 -36.83 -1.63 17.99
CA LEU A 173 -36.63 -1.23 16.60
C LEU A 173 -36.35 -2.46 15.73
N LYS A 174 -36.99 -2.50 14.57
CA LYS A 174 -36.97 -3.58 13.57
C LYS A 174 -36.69 -3.06 12.14
N THR A 175 -36.31 -1.79 12.03
CA THR A 175 -36.13 -1.08 10.76
C THR A 175 -34.68 -0.68 10.57
N GLU A 176 -34.23 -0.68 9.32
CA GLU A 176 -32.92 -0.19 8.89
C GLU A 176 -32.99 1.25 8.38
N ARG A 177 -34.21 1.81 8.30
CA ARG A 177 -34.45 3.22 8.01
C ARG A 177 -33.78 4.07 9.08
N ALA A 178 -33.07 5.13 8.67
CA ALA A 178 -32.49 6.08 9.60
C ALA A 178 -33.58 6.74 10.45
N VAL A 179 -33.36 6.80 11.77
CA VAL A 179 -34.32 7.37 12.72
C VAL A 179 -33.67 8.35 13.69
N THR A 180 -34.34 9.48 13.89
CA THR A 180 -34.03 10.42 14.97
C THR A 180 -34.90 10.16 16.20
N VAL A 181 -34.26 10.06 17.37
CA VAL A 181 -34.92 9.91 18.68
C VAL A 181 -34.77 11.21 19.47
N THR A 182 -35.86 11.66 20.11
CA THR A 182 -35.89 12.85 20.96
C THR A 182 -36.76 12.62 22.21
N GLY A 183 -36.55 13.44 23.25
CA GLY A 183 -37.40 13.49 24.44
C GLY A 183 -36.88 12.69 25.63
N ALA A 184 -37.76 12.46 26.61
CA ALA A 184 -37.40 11.85 27.89
C ALA A 184 -38.29 10.64 28.21
N SER A 185 -37.67 9.48 28.41
CA SER A 185 -38.40 8.25 28.74
C SER A 185 -39.18 8.39 30.03
N LYS A 186 -40.39 7.82 30.07
CA LYS A 186 -41.15 7.58 31.30
C LYS A 186 -41.45 6.09 31.45
N ASP A 187 -42.09 5.71 32.56
CA ASP A 187 -42.69 4.39 32.76
C ASP A 187 -41.76 3.21 32.44
N ASN A 188 -40.46 3.33 32.78
CA ASN A 188 -39.39 2.36 32.53
C ASN A 188 -39.16 1.96 31.05
N TYR A 189 -39.54 2.81 30.09
CA TYR A 189 -39.25 2.58 28.67
C TYR A 189 -37.78 2.84 28.31
N GLY A 190 -37.16 1.89 27.61
CA GLY A 190 -35.89 2.08 26.91
C GLY A 190 -35.95 1.59 25.46
N LEU A 191 -34.81 1.63 24.78
CA LEU A 191 -34.64 1.20 23.40
C LEU A 191 -34.04 -0.21 23.31
N GLN A 192 -34.44 -0.96 22.29
CA GLN A 192 -33.79 -2.21 21.90
C GLN A 192 -33.70 -2.28 20.38
N VAL A 193 -32.58 -2.71 19.82
CA VAL A 193 -32.47 -3.04 18.39
C VAL A 193 -32.58 -4.55 18.23
N ALA A 194 -33.51 -5.01 17.39
CA ALA A 194 -33.78 -6.43 17.18
C ALA A 194 -32.60 -7.15 16.51
N ALA A 195 -32.51 -8.46 16.75
CA ALA A 195 -31.45 -9.30 16.18
C ALA A 195 -31.41 -9.23 14.64
N GLY A 196 -30.22 -8.98 14.09
CA GLY A 196 -29.96 -8.95 12.65
C GLY A 196 -30.31 -7.64 11.95
N VAL A 197 -30.63 -6.57 12.68
CA VAL A 197 -30.97 -5.25 12.12
C VAL A 197 -29.73 -4.35 12.04
N TYR A 198 -29.61 -3.63 10.93
CA TYR A 198 -28.66 -2.55 10.69
C TYR A 198 -29.30 -1.18 10.97
N ALA A 199 -29.27 -0.72 12.22
CA ALA A 199 -29.97 0.49 12.63
C ALA A 199 -29.06 1.74 12.59
N SER A 200 -29.48 2.77 11.84
CA SER A 200 -28.90 4.12 11.92
C SER A 200 -29.76 4.99 12.82
N ILE A 201 -29.22 5.43 13.96
CA ILE A 201 -29.98 6.09 15.03
C ILE A 201 -29.31 7.40 15.43
N THR A 202 -30.02 8.51 15.26
CA THR A 202 -29.60 9.84 15.74
C THR A 202 -30.21 10.12 17.11
N LEU A 203 -29.40 10.38 18.14
CA LEU A 203 -29.88 10.88 19.43
C LEU A 203 -29.79 12.40 19.48
N ASN A 204 -30.94 13.06 19.67
CA ASN A 204 -31.01 14.51 19.76
C ASN A 204 -31.79 14.95 21.02
N GLY A 205 -31.06 15.20 22.10
CA GLY A 205 -31.60 15.66 23.38
C GLY A 205 -32.36 14.57 24.15
N VAL A 206 -31.88 13.33 24.05
CA VAL A 206 -32.54 12.14 24.60
C VAL A 206 -32.18 11.91 26.07
N THR A 207 -33.16 11.66 26.93
CA THR A 207 -32.91 11.20 28.32
C THR A 207 -33.66 9.90 28.58
N ILE A 208 -32.94 8.78 28.70
CA ILE A 208 -33.50 7.47 29.04
C ILE A 208 -33.06 7.06 30.44
N ALA A 209 -34.04 6.84 31.32
CA ALA A 209 -33.86 6.43 32.71
C ALA A 209 -34.71 5.18 33.00
N ALA A 210 -34.19 4.01 32.62
CA ALA A 210 -34.94 2.74 32.64
C ALA A 210 -34.07 1.56 33.14
N PRO A 211 -34.66 0.41 33.52
CA PRO A 211 -33.89 -0.77 33.90
C PRO A 211 -33.05 -1.36 32.77
N ILE A 212 -33.43 -1.11 31.52
CA ILE A 212 -32.68 -1.40 30.28
C ILE A 212 -32.78 -0.13 29.42
N PRO A 213 -31.77 0.77 29.40
CA PRO A 213 -31.87 2.03 28.65
C PRO A 213 -31.71 1.85 27.15
N PHE A 214 -30.67 1.12 26.71
CA PHE A 214 -30.42 0.78 25.31
C PHE A 214 -29.78 -0.61 25.21
N ASP A 215 -30.40 -1.52 24.46
CA ASP A 215 -29.94 -2.89 24.26
C ASP A 215 -29.77 -3.26 22.77
N ILE A 216 -28.58 -3.72 22.38
CA ILE A 216 -28.32 -4.28 21.04
C ILE A 216 -28.38 -5.81 21.16
N VAL A 217 -29.39 -6.45 20.55
CA VAL A 217 -29.60 -7.89 20.69
C VAL A 217 -28.65 -8.66 19.77
N THR A 218 -27.78 -9.49 20.33
CA THR A 218 -26.87 -10.36 19.58
C THR A 218 -27.66 -11.29 18.65
N ASN A 219 -27.33 -11.32 17.36
CA ASN A 219 -28.00 -12.21 16.41
C ASN A 219 -27.42 -13.62 16.46
N ILE A 220 -27.74 -14.36 17.53
CA ILE A 220 -27.20 -15.72 17.74
C ILE A 220 -27.50 -16.69 16.58
N ASN A 221 -28.56 -16.48 15.79
CA ASN A 221 -28.89 -17.33 14.64
C ASN A 221 -28.37 -16.76 13.30
N GLY A 222 -27.51 -15.74 13.33
CA GLY A 222 -26.89 -15.11 12.16
C GLY A 222 -25.73 -15.91 11.55
N THR A 223 -25.73 -17.23 11.75
CA THR A 223 -24.76 -18.18 11.16
C THR A 223 -25.08 -18.45 9.68
N ALA A 224 -24.22 -19.23 9.01
CA ALA A 224 -24.45 -19.67 7.63
C ALA A 224 -25.64 -20.65 7.51
N ASP A 225 -25.81 -21.56 8.47
CA ASP A 225 -26.84 -22.60 8.47
C ASP A 225 -28.09 -22.25 9.32
N GLY A 226 -28.08 -21.09 9.98
CA GLY A 226 -29.14 -20.60 10.85
C GLY A 226 -29.23 -21.32 12.21
N GLN A 227 -28.25 -22.16 12.57
CA GLN A 227 -28.16 -22.68 13.93
C GLN A 227 -27.69 -21.59 14.91
N PRO A 228 -28.00 -21.69 16.21
CA PRO A 228 -27.45 -20.80 17.22
C PRO A 228 -25.92 -20.94 17.25
N ALA A 229 -25.22 -19.85 16.99
CA ALA A 229 -23.79 -19.69 17.25
C ALA A 229 -23.49 -19.96 18.75
N GLU A 230 -22.28 -20.44 19.02
CA GLU A 230 -21.68 -20.45 20.35
C GLU A 230 -20.77 -19.21 20.56
N ARG A 231 -20.25 -18.59 19.48
CA ARG A 231 -19.31 -17.46 19.49
C ARG A 231 -19.58 -16.40 18.41
N GLY A 232 -19.07 -15.18 18.60
CA GLY A 232 -19.27 -14.03 17.70
C GLY A 232 -18.63 -14.14 16.32
N TYR A 233 -17.57 -14.95 16.14
CA TYR A 233 -16.99 -15.21 14.82
C TYR A 233 -17.89 -16.10 13.93
N GLU A 234 -18.84 -16.84 14.52
CA GLU A 234 -19.75 -17.74 13.80
C GLU A 234 -20.96 -16.98 13.21
N ILE A 235 -21.24 -15.78 13.73
CA ILE A 235 -22.20 -14.84 13.16
C ILE A 235 -21.53 -14.14 11.98
N LEU A 236 -22.08 -14.36 10.78
CA LEU A 236 -21.65 -13.72 9.54
C LEU A 236 -21.68 -12.19 9.67
N PRO A 237 -20.66 -11.45 9.23
CA PRO A 237 -20.59 -9.98 9.38
C PRO A 237 -21.85 -9.25 8.89
N GLU A 238 -22.39 -9.69 7.74
CA GLU A 238 -23.61 -9.20 7.09
C GLU A 238 -24.93 -9.72 7.71
N LYS A 239 -24.84 -10.41 8.86
CA LYS A 239 -25.98 -10.76 9.73
C LYS A 239 -25.82 -10.25 11.17
N ARG A 240 -24.74 -9.53 11.51
CA ARG A 240 -24.54 -8.97 12.86
C ARG A 240 -25.49 -7.81 13.11
N THR A 241 -26.16 -7.83 14.27
CA THR A 241 -26.91 -6.67 14.73
C THR A 241 -25.96 -5.50 14.92
N SER A 242 -26.21 -4.42 14.17
CA SER A 242 -25.27 -3.32 14.02
C SER A 242 -26.00 -2.01 14.27
N VAL A 243 -25.43 -1.15 15.11
CA VAL A 243 -25.96 0.19 15.38
C VAL A 243 -24.92 1.23 15.01
N HIS A 244 -25.28 2.13 14.10
CA HIS A 244 -24.59 3.42 13.98
C HIS A 244 -25.35 4.45 14.82
N LEU A 245 -24.69 5.02 15.83
CA LEU A 245 -25.26 5.94 16.81
C LEU A 245 -24.67 7.33 16.62
N THR A 246 -25.39 8.20 15.90
CA THR A 246 -25.02 9.60 15.71
C THR A 246 -25.50 10.45 16.90
N LEU A 247 -24.58 11.22 17.48
CA LEU A 247 -24.87 12.21 18.51
C LEU A 247 -25.07 13.58 17.84
N ALA A 248 -26.33 14.03 17.74
CA ALA A 248 -26.65 15.28 17.05
C ALA A 248 -25.92 16.49 17.67
N ASP A 249 -25.49 17.42 16.82
CA ASP A 249 -24.69 18.58 17.23
C ASP A 249 -25.33 19.42 18.34
N GLY A 250 -24.52 19.83 19.31
CA GLY A 250 -24.92 20.59 20.49
C GLY A 250 -25.88 19.86 21.43
N SER A 251 -26.32 18.63 21.10
CA SER A 251 -27.26 17.88 21.92
C SER A 251 -26.58 17.24 23.13
N VAL A 252 -27.37 17.00 24.19
CA VAL A 252 -26.92 16.24 25.36
C VAL A 252 -27.86 15.06 25.55
N ASN A 253 -27.31 13.87 25.41
CA ASN A 253 -28.00 12.60 25.49
C ASN A 253 -27.57 11.86 26.76
N THR A 254 -28.50 11.23 27.47
CA THR A 254 -28.23 10.54 28.74
C THR A 254 -28.92 9.18 28.77
N LEU A 255 -28.15 8.12 28.98
CA LEU A 255 -28.63 6.75 29.18
C LEU A 255 -28.27 6.30 30.60
N THR A 256 -29.27 6.04 31.45
CA THR A 256 -29.05 5.73 32.87
C THR A 256 -29.88 4.54 33.32
N VAL A 257 -29.22 3.53 33.88
CA VAL A 257 -29.87 2.34 34.41
C VAL A 257 -30.57 2.65 35.73
N THR A 258 -31.87 2.41 35.81
CA THR A 258 -32.68 2.66 37.01
C THR A 258 -33.50 1.42 37.42
N PRO A 259 -33.49 0.99 38.70
CA PRO A 259 -32.61 1.44 39.78
C PRO A 259 -31.14 1.02 39.53
N GLU A 260 -30.20 1.75 40.12
CA GLU A 260 -28.74 1.56 40.03
C GLU A 260 -28.27 0.11 40.28
N ASN A 261 -28.96 -0.63 41.15
CA ASN A 261 -28.59 -2.01 41.45
C ASN A 261 -29.05 -3.04 40.41
N THR A 262 -29.72 -2.63 39.32
CA THR A 262 -30.06 -3.50 38.19
C THR A 262 -28.79 -3.97 37.49
N GLU A 263 -28.78 -5.21 37.00
CA GLU A 263 -27.60 -5.86 36.43
C GLU A 263 -27.62 -5.71 34.89
N ARG A 264 -27.39 -4.48 34.42
CA ARG A 264 -27.44 -4.09 33.00
C ARG A 264 -26.42 -3.00 32.63
N PRO A 265 -25.88 -3.01 31.40
CA PRO A 265 -25.24 -1.84 30.80
C PRO A 265 -26.21 -0.68 30.60
N ALA A 266 -25.69 0.53 30.41
CA ALA A 266 -26.48 1.66 29.93
C ALA A 266 -26.71 1.56 28.41
N LEU A 267 -25.66 1.17 27.67
CA LEU A 267 -25.69 0.85 26.26
C LEU A 267 -25.03 -0.52 26.05
N ARG A 268 -25.84 -1.57 25.88
CA ARG A 268 -25.30 -2.94 25.71
C ARG A 268 -24.86 -3.18 24.27
N CYS A 269 -23.60 -3.57 24.11
CA CYS A 269 -23.05 -4.18 22.90
C CYS A 269 -22.25 -5.43 23.32
N GLY A 270 -22.81 -6.62 23.11
CA GLY A 270 -22.18 -7.90 23.44
C GLY A 270 -21.49 -8.55 22.24
N GLU A 271 -20.55 -9.46 22.49
CA GLU A 271 -19.83 -10.26 21.49
C GLU A 271 -20.73 -10.64 20.29
N GLY A 272 -20.25 -10.43 19.06
CA GLY A 272 -21.02 -10.70 17.83
C GLY A 272 -22.06 -9.63 17.45
N SER A 273 -22.08 -8.49 18.15
CA SER A 273 -22.82 -7.27 17.79
C SER A 273 -21.86 -6.13 17.48
N VAL A 274 -22.31 -5.12 16.73
CA VAL A 274 -21.49 -3.96 16.36
C VAL A 274 -22.17 -2.67 16.84
N LEU A 275 -21.36 -1.75 17.37
CA LEU A 275 -21.75 -0.41 17.77
C LEU A 275 -20.70 0.59 17.27
N VAL A 276 -21.10 1.50 16.39
CA VAL A 276 -20.33 2.69 16.04
C VAL A 276 -20.96 3.89 16.74
N ILE A 277 -20.18 4.67 17.48
CA ILE A 277 -20.62 5.94 18.08
C ILE A 277 -19.90 7.07 17.35
N ASP A 278 -20.68 8.01 16.85
CA ASP A 278 -20.19 9.09 15.98
C ASP A 278 -20.90 10.42 16.31
N ASP A 279 -20.43 11.53 15.76
CA ASP A 279 -21.17 12.80 15.74
C ASP A 279 -21.80 13.06 14.36
N SER A 280 -22.05 14.33 14.02
CA SER A 280 -22.72 14.69 12.76
C SER A 280 -21.81 14.57 11.54
N VAL A 281 -20.49 14.55 11.74
CA VAL A 281 -19.49 14.38 10.69
C VAL A 281 -19.09 12.91 10.66
N TRP A 282 -19.65 12.15 9.72
CA TRP A 282 -19.35 10.72 9.63
C TRP A 282 -17.94 10.50 9.06
N ASN A 283 -17.16 9.63 9.70
CA ASN A 283 -15.82 9.18 9.25
C ASN A 283 -15.92 8.22 8.04
N GLN A 284 -16.62 8.66 7.00
CA GLN A 284 -16.91 7.90 5.79
C GLN A 284 -16.73 8.77 4.54
N THR A 285 -16.19 8.17 3.47
CA THR A 285 -16.10 8.79 2.15
C THR A 285 -17.48 9.18 1.63
N ALA A 286 -17.54 10.05 0.61
CA ALA A 286 -18.77 10.40 -0.08
C ALA A 286 -19.51 9.18 -0.67
N ALA A 287 -18.80 8.09 -0.98
CA ALA A 287 -19.38 6.81 -1.41
C ALA A 287 -19.96 5.98 -0.24
N GLY A 288 -19.65 6.33 1.00
CA GLY A 288 -20.09 5.66 2.22
C GLY A 288 -19.15 4.61 2.79
N GLU A 289 -17.90 4.58 2.33
CA GLU A 289 -16.88 3.66 2.80
C GLU A 289 -16.25 4.19 4.09
N ALA A 290 -16.02 3.32 5.08
CA ALA A 290 -15.40 3.72 6.36
C ALA A 290 -13.91 4.03 6.18
N ILE A 291 -13.48 5.18 6.71
CA ILE A 291 -12.07 5.58 6.67
C ILE A 291 -11.36 4.95 7.86
N THR A 292 -10.38 4.08 7.61
CA THR A 292 -9.54 3.51 8.67
C THR A 292 -8.28 4.38 8.82
N PRO A 293 -8.05 5.04 9.98
CA PRO A 293 -6.89 5.89 10.16
C PRO A 293 -5.55 5.16 10.10
N GLU A 294 -4.51 5.86 9.67
CA GLU A 294 -3.12 5.39 9.69
C GLU A 294 -2.26 6.36 10.50
N GLN A 295 -1.59 5.87 11.55
CA GLN A 295 -0.70 6.67 12.43
C GLN A 295 -1.30 8.02 12.87
N GLY A 296 -2.55 8.01 13.36
CA GLY A 296 -3.22 9.25 13.79
C GLY A 296 -3.54 10.26 12.69
N ARG A 297 -3.52 9.83 11.42
CA ARG A 297 -3.74 10.66 10.23
C ARG A 297 -4.76 10.03 9.28
N VAL A 298 -5.31 10.87 8.40
CA VAL A 298 -6.12 10.46 7.25
C VAL A 298 -5.23 9.71 6.25
N PRO A 299 -5.57 8.47 5.84
CA PRO A 299 -4.68 7.59 5.08
C PRO A 299 -4.51 7.97 3.60
N TYR A 300 -5.45 8.70 3.00
CA TYR A 300 -5.45 9.07 1.58
C TYR A 300 -6.32 10.32 1.34
N ASP A 301 -6.07 11.02 0.22
CA ASP A 301 -6.92 12.12 -0.26
C ASP A 301 -8.37 11.65 -0.46
N CYS A 302 -9.34 12.30 0.18
CA CYS A 302 -10.75 11.93 0.08
C CYS A 302 -11.71 13.10 0.36
N THR A 303 -13.00 12.85 0.17
CA THR A 303 -14.07 13.79 0.53
C THR A 303 -15.08 13.04 1.40
N LEU A 304 -15.45 13.60 2.55
CA LEU A 304 -16.45 13.04 3.45
C LEU A 304 -17.88 13.20 2.90
N LYS A 305 -18.84 12.45 3.45
CA LYS A 305 -20.28 12.55 3.09
C LYS A 305 -20.88 13.96 3.16
N ASN A 306 -20.38 14.81 4.05
CA ASN A 306 -20.84 16.19 4.21
C ASN A 306 -20.18 17.18 3.23
N GLY A 307 -19.26 16.71 2.38
CA GLY A 307 -18.51 17.53 1.44
C GLY A 307 -17.17 18.07 1.96
N THR A 308 -16.75 17.75 3.19
CA THR A 308 -15.41 18.12 3.69
C THR A 308 -14.32 17.40 2.88
N GLU A 309 -13.44 18.18 2.24
CA GLU A 309 -12.24 17.66 1.58
C GLU A 309 -11.12 17.44 2.61
N LEU A 310 -10.45 16.28 2.52
CA LEU A 310 -9.33 15.88 3.37
C LEU A 310 -8.14 15.47 2.52
N LYS A 311 -6.93 15.69 3.03
CA LYS A 311 -5.68 15.27 2.40
C LYS A 311 -5.03 14.12 3.13
N GLN A 312 -4.29 13.29 2.40
CA GLN A 312 -3.40 12.31 3.01
C GLN A 312 -2.48 13.00 4.03
N GLY A 313 -2.41 12.45 5.23
CA GLY A 313 -1.63 13.01 6.33
C GLY A 313 -2.37 14.01 7.21
N ASP A 314 -3.62 14.40 6.87
CA ASP A 314 -4.40 15.30 7.71
C ASP A 314 -4.69 14.73 9.11
N PRO A 315 -4.74 15.55 10.16
CA PRO A 315 -5.04 15.10 11.51
C PRO A 315 -6.52 14.73 11.68
N LEU A 316 -6.78 13.65 12.43
CA LEU A 316 -8.12 13.04 12.53
C LEU A 316 -9.21 13.95 13.11
N TRP A 317 -8.86 14.96 13.93
CA TRP A 317 -9.85 15.91 14.44
C TRP A 317 -10.50 16.80 13.37
N LYS A 318 -10.02 16.78 12.12
CA LYS A 318 -10.71 17.38 10.96
C LYS A 318 -11.96 16.58 10.55
N MET A 319 -12.11 15.36 11.05
CA MET A 319 -13.28 14.51 10.85
C MET A 319 -14.24 14.56 12.05
N ASP A 320 -13.85 15.13 13.20
CA ASP A 320 -14.77 15.44 14.30
C ASP A 320 -15.67 16.65 13.94
N SER A 321 -16.93 16.69 14.40
CA SER A 321 -17.74 17.91 14.38
C SER A 321 -17.11 19.07 15.18
N GLU A 322 -17.35 20.31 14.76
CA GLU A 322 -16.99 21.51 15.54
C GLU A 322 -17.89 21.71 16.78
N THR A 323 -19.10 21.16 16.77
CA THR A 323 -20.09 21.28 17.84
C THR A 323 -20.65 19.92 18.28
N PRO A 324 -19.77 18.95 18.63
CA PRO A 324 -20.14 17.54 18.73
C PRO A 324 -21.20 17.28 19.80
N GLY A 325 -22.14 16.38 19.50
CA GLY A 325 -23.13 15.90 20.46
C GLY A 325 -22.50 15.16 21.64
N LYS A 326 -23.12 15.27 22.82
CA LYS A 326 -22.66 14.60 24.04
C LYS A 326 -23.51 13.37 24.38
N LEU A 327 -22.87 12.29 24.80
CA LEU A 327 -23.49 11.10 25.39
C LEU A 327 -22.96 10.87 26.81
N VAL A 328 -23.87 10.85 27.80
CA VAL A 328 -23.60 10.46 29.19
C VAL A 328 -24.20 9.08 29.44
N THR A 329 -23.39 8.13 29.90
CA THR A 329 -23.86 6.76 30.22
C THR A 329 -23.59 6.42 31.68
N ASN A 330 -24.60 5.87 32.37
CA ASN A 330 -24.50 5.41 33.75
C ASN A 330 -25.03 3.97 33.84
N SER A 331 -24.16 2.97 33.94
CA SER A 331 -24.61 1.57 34.11
C SER A 331 -25.23 1.30 35.47
N GLY A 332 -25.91 0.15 35.52
CA GLY A 332 -26.16 -0.56 36.75
C GLY A 332 -25.04 -1.55 37.05
N ARG A 333 -25.11 -2.16 38.23
CA ARG A 333 -24.02 -2.97 38.78
C ARG A 333 -23.67 -4.17 37.89
N SER A 334 -22.45 -4.68 38.05
CA SER A 334 -21.96 -5.92 37.41
C SER A 334 -21.83 -5.91 35.89
N SER A 335 -22.03 -4.77 35.23
CA SER A 335 -22.00 -4.60 33.77
C SER A 335 -21.04 -3.47 33.37
N ALA A 336 -20.61 -3.42 32.12
CA ALA A 336 -19.96 -2.22 31.59
C ALA A 336 -20.95 -1.05 31.48
N SER A 337 -20.48 0.19 31.31
CA SER A 337 -21.38 1.30 30.96
C SER A 337 -21.75 1.27 29.48
N ILE A 338 -20.75 1.11 28.62
CA ILE A 338 -20.89 0.78 27.20
C ILE A 338 -20.23 -0.58 26.97
N GLY A 339 -20.93 -1.53 26.34
CA GLY A 339 -20.40 -2.86 26.02
C GLY A 339 -21.13 -4.01 26.72
N GLY A 340 -20.36 -4.98 27.24
CA GLY A 340 -20.87 -6.25 27.76
C GLY A 340 -21.59 -6.17 29.12
N GLY A 341 -22.62 -6.99 29.28
CA GLY A 341 -23.29 -7.26 30.55
C GLY A 341 -22.48 -8.18 31.48
N MET A 342 -23.15 -8.68 32.51
CA MET A 342 -22.56 -9.70 33.40
C MET A 342 -22.14 -10.94 32.60
N ALA A 343 -20.94 -11.45 32.82
CA ALA A 343 -20.35 -12.65 32.21
C ALA A 343 -20.41 -12.67 30.67
N GLU A 344 -20.32 -11.49 30.05
CA GLU A 344 -20.43 -11.25 28.62
C GLU A 344 -19.25 -10.38 28.16
N ASP A 345 -18.56 -10.82 27.11
CA ASP A 345 -17.49 -10.06 26.45
C ASP A 345 -18.10 -8.94 25.59
N CYS A 346 -17.37 -7.83 25.44
CA CYS A 346 -17.83 -6.70 24.61
C CYS A 346 -17.93 -7.09 23.13
N GLY A 347 -18.97 -6.59 22.45
CA GLY A 347 -19.06 -6.57 21.00
C GLY A 347 -18.09 -5.56 20.38
N GLY A 348 -18.06 -5.48 19.05
CA GLY A 348 -17.24 -4.50 18.35
C GLY A 348 -17.75 -3.09 18.65
N VAL A 349 -16.97 -2.29 19.37
CA VAL A 349 -17.31 -0.91 19.70
C VAL A 349 -16.28 0.02 19.06
N THR A 350 -16.72 0.82 18.10
CA THR A 350 -15.90 1.85 17.46
C THR A 350 -16.40 3.24 17.87
N ILE A 351 -15.49 4.15 18.20
CA ILE A 351 -15.79 5.55 18.49
C ILE A 351 -15.09 6.42 17.44
N GLU A 352 -15.90 7.00 16.57
CA GLU A 352 -15.48 7.82 15.44
C GLU A 352 -15.46 9.31 15.79
N GLY A 353 -16.42 9.76 16.60
CA GLY A 353 -16.60 11.17 16.97
C GLY A 353 -17.39 11.37 18.27
N GLY A 354 -17.77 12.63 18.55
CA GLY A 354 -18.64 12.97 19.68
C GLY A 354 -17.96 13.16 21.05
N VAL A 355 -18.74 13.57 22.06
CA VAL A 355 -18.28 13.74 23.45
C VAL A 355 -18.89 12.67 24.36
N LEU A 356 -18.08 11.76 24.88
CA LEU A 356 -18.54 10.63 25.69
C LEU A 356 -18.13 10.79 27.16
N GLU A 357 -19.11 10.74 28.07
CA GLU A 357 -18.87 10.70 29.52
C GLU A 357 -19.46 9.41 30.11
N VAL A 358 -18.58 8.45 30.41
CA VAL A 358 -18.94 7.04 30.59
C VAL A 358 -18.68 6.59 32.02
N HIS A 359 -19.73 6.28 32.77
CA HIS A 359 -19.67 5.96 34.20
C HIS A 359 -20.08 4.53 34.52
N ALA A 360 -19.11 3.70 34.89
CA ALA A 360 -19.40 2.42 35.55
C ALA A 360 -19.81 2.61 37.01
N THR A 361 -20.82 1.87 37.47
CA THR A 361 -21.33 1.97 38.84
C THR A 361 -20.29 1.62 39.91
N SER A 362 -20.46 2.16 41.13
CA SER A 362 -19.74 1.72 42.34
C SER A 362 -18.20 1.86 42.29
N PRO A 363 -17.64 3.02 41.89
CA PRO A 363 -16.20 3.22 41.77
C PRO A 363 -15.43 3.15 43.11
N SER A 364 -16.11 3.38 44.24
CA SER A 364 -15.53 3.37 45.59
C SER A 364 -15.85 2.12 46.43
N ASN A 365 -16.59 1.15 45.90
CA ASN A 365 -17.14 0.04 46.70
C ASN A 365 -16.44 -1.31 46.40
N SER A 366 -15.51 -1.70 47.28
CA SER A 366 -14.75 -2.95 47.17
C SER A 366 -15.57 -4.23 47.27
N GLY A 367 -16.78 -4.17 47.86
CA GLY A 367 -17.67 -5.31 48.04
C GLY A 367 -18.68 -5.53 46.90
N VAL A 368 -18.64 -4.68 45.85
CA VAL A 368 -19.54 -4.79 44.69
C VAL A 368 -18.88 -5.53 43.53
N ILE A 369 -19.75 -6.09 42.72
CA ILE A 369 -19.50 -6.92 41.55
C ILE A 369 -19.50 -5.96 40.35
N CYS A 370 -18.38 -5.93 39.61
CA CYS A 370 -17.88 -4.71 38.96
C CYS A 370 -17.52 -4.93 37.47
N GLY A 371 -17.88 -3.98 36.59
CA GLY A 371 -17.56 -3.96 35.16
C GLY A 371 -16.71 -2.75 34.74
N ALA A 372 -16.27 -2.70 33.49
CA ALA A 372 -15.50 -1.59 32.93
C ALA A 372 -16.34 -0.33 32.65
N GLY A 373 -15.70 0.81 32.37
CA GLY A 373 -16.40 1.96 31.79
C GLY A 373 -16.90 1.62 30.38
N ILE A 374 -15.95 1.39 29.47
CA ILE A 374 -16.18 0.85 28.13
C ILE A 374 -15.56 -0.57 28.08
N GLY A 375 -16.28 -1.56 27.55
CA GLY A 375 -15.77 -2.92 27.36
C GLY A 375 -16.59 -3.98 28.13
N GLY A 376 -15.93 -4.81 28.94
CA GLY A 376 -16.53 -6.00 29.57
C GLY A 376 -17.24 -5.74 30.90
N GLY A 377 -18.37 -6.40 31.15
CA GLY A 377 -18.99 -6.47 32.47
C GLY A 377 -18.26 -7.43 33.41
N ILE A 378 -18.83 -7.77 34.58
CA ILE A 378 -18.11 -8.68 35.50
C ILE A 378 -17.88 -10.03 34.85
N GLY A 379 -16.64 -10.50 34.82
CA GLY A 379 -16.28 -11.75 34.18
C GLY A 379 -16.38 -11.71 32.66
N GLY A 380 -16.47 -10.53 32.05
CA GLY A 380 -16.26 -10.27 30.63
C GLY A 380 -15.01 -9.42 30.38
N GLY A 381 -14.44 -9.58 29.20
CA GLY A 381 -13.37 -8.78 28.63
C GLY A 381 -13.87 -7.78 27.57
N THR A 382 -12.91 -7.15 26.91
CA THR A 382 -13.13 -6.22 25.79
C THR A 382 -13.50 -6.94 24.49
N GLY A 383 -13.44 -8.28 24.45
CA GLY A 383 -13.66 -9.05 23.23
C GLY A 383 -12.46 -9.00 22.26
N CYS A 384 -12.56 -9.73 21.15
CA CYS A 384 -11.49 -9.84 20.16
C CYS A 384 -11.93 -9.29 18.80
N VAL A 385 -11.08 -8.51 18.14
CA VAL A 385 -11.40 -7.91 16.83
C VAL A 385 -11.74 -8.96 15.77
N LEU A 386 -11.01 -10.08 15.74
CA LEU A 386 -11.29 -11.22 14.84
C LEU A 386 -12.61 -11.93 15.18
N GLU A 387 -13.10 -11.82 16.41
CA GLU A 387 -14.35 -12.47 16.87
C GLU A 387 -15.57 -11.53 16.84
N GLY A 388 -15.44 -10.32 16.29
CA GLY A 388 -16.51 -9.31 16.34
C GLY A 388 -16.71 -8.70 17.73
N GLY A 389 -15.63 -8.62 18.51
CA GLY A 389 -15.48 -7.86 19.74
C GLY A 389 -14.41 -6.76 19.59
N GLY A 390 -13.92 -6.23 20.72
CA GLY A 390 -12.85 -5.22 20.76
C GLY A 390 -13.37 -3.78 20.85
N VAL A 391 -12.48 -2.88 21.25
CA VAL A 391 -12.74 -1.43 21.29
C VAL A 391 -11.75 -0.68 20.40
N THR A 392 -12.26 0.13 19.49
CA THR A 392 -11.48 0.99 18.57
C THR A 392 -11.84 2.45 18.80
N ILE A 393 -10.84 3.34 18.89
CA ILE A 393 -11.02 4.78 19.05
C ILE A 393 -10.29 5.50 17.92
N ASN A 394 -11.06 6.12 17.02
CA ASN A 394 -10.57 6.88 15.88
C ASN A 394 -10.65 8.40 16.13
N GLY A 395 -11.67 8.88 16.86
CA GLY A 395 -11.86 10.30 17.13
C GLY A 395 -12.63 10.59 18.43
N GLY A 396 -13.18 11.79 18.52
CA GLY A 396 -13.99 12.27 19.64
C GLY A 396 -13.22 12.59 20.92
N ARG A 397 -14.00 12.97 21.95
CA ARG A 397 -13.52 13.26 23.31
C ARG A 397 -14.17 12.33 24.32
N ILE A 398 -13.37 11.46 24.93
CA ILE A 398 -13.86 10.37 25.79
C ILE A 398 -13.35 10.55 27.22
N THR A 399 -14.25 10.50 28.19
CA THR A 399 -13.92 10.39 29.62
C THR A 399 -14.56 9.13 30.18
N ALA A 400 -13.76 8.10 30.46
CA ALA A 400 -14.23 6.75 30.83
C ALA A 400 -13.82 6.36 32.26
N TYR A 401 -14.83 6.19 33.12
CA TYR A 401 -14.67 5.80 34.52
C TYR A 401 -15.00 4.32 34.75
N GLY A 402 -13.97 3.55 35.11
CA GLY A 402 -14.12 2.20 35.59
C GLY A 402 -14.72 2.13 37.00
N SER A 403 -15.33 0.99 37.32
CA SER A 403 -15.77 0.69 38.67
C SER A 403 -14.59 0.35 39.59
N TYR A 404 -14.81 0.09 40.88
CA TYR A 404 -13.72 -0.12 41.85
C TYR A 404 -12.67 -1.18 41.42
N HIS A 405 -13.11 -2.22 40.70
CA HIS A 405 -12.26 -3.32 40.21
C HIS A 405 -12.20 -3.46 38.68
N GLY A 406 -13.01 -2.71 37.91
CA GLY A 406 -13.05 -2.80 36.45
C GLY A 406 -12.14 -1.76 35.79
N ALA A 407 -11.73 -2.00 34.54
CA ALA A 407 -10.93 -1.04 33.80
C ALA A 407 -11.70 0.24 33.46
N GLY A 408 -10.99 1.35 33.18
CA GLY A 408 -11.60 2.53 32.55
C GLY A 408 -12.12 2.17 31.17
N ILE A 409 -11.20 1.69 30.32
CA ILE A 409 -11.50 1.06 29.04
C ILE A 409 -10.88 -0.35 29.06
N GLY A 410 -11.72 -1.37 28.88
CA GLY A 410 -11.31 -2.74 28.64
C GLY A 410 -12.08 -3.78 29.47
N GLY A 411 -11.35 -4.63 30.20
CA GLY A 411 -11.94 -5.78 30.90
C GLY A 411 -12.62 -5.44 32.23
N GLY A 412 -13.71 -6.16 32.54
CA GLY A 412 -14.31 -6.18 33.87
C GLY A 412 -13.55 -7.07 34.86
N TYR A 413 -14.04 -7.13 36.09
CA TYR A 413 -13.43 -7.82 37.24
C TYR A 413 -13.80 -9.31 37.33
N ARG A 414 -13.12 -10.12 38.16
CA ARG A 414 -13.76 -11.32 38.75
C ARG A 414 -13.26 -11.68 40.16
N ASN A 415 -14.17 -12.05 41.07
CA ASN A 415 -13.86 -12.27 42.48
C ASN A 415 -13.36 -13.68 42.83
N GLY A 416 -12.05 -13.90 42.67
CA GLY A 416 -11.33 -15.07 43.21
C GLY A 416 -11.80 -16.43 42.69
N CYS A 417 -11.36 -17.50 43.38
CA CYS A 417 -11.66 -18.89 43.00
C CYS A 417 -13.11 -19.34 43.36
N SER A 418 -13.96 -18.42 43.84
CA SER A 418 -15.34 -18.66 44.22
C SER A 418 -16.29 -18.24 43.10
N ILE A 419 -17.05 -19.19 42.53
CA ILE A 419 -17.94 -18.95 41.38
C ILE A 419 -19.19 -18.18 41.83
N TYR A 420 -19.08 -16.88 42.05
CA TYR A 420 -20.25 -16.09 42.49
C TYR A 420 -21.25 -15.82 41.36
N ARG A 421 -20.78 -15.65 40.10
CA ARG A 421 -21.60 -15.33 38.92
C ARG A 421 -21.04 -15.98 37.66
N SER A 422 -21.91 -16.53 36.81
CA SER A 422 -21.50 -17.35 35.65
C SER A 422 -22.51 -17.47 34.51
N MET A 423 -23.60 -16.70 34.56
CA MET A 423 -24.63 -16.67 33.52
C MET A 423 -24.58 -15.31 32.83
N PRO A 424 -24.53 -15.28 31.48
CA PRO A 424 -24.66 -14.06 30.72
C PRO A 424 -26.11 -13.55 30.78
N LEU A 425 -26.39 -12.45 30.08
CA LEU A 425 -27.76 -12.00 29.86
C LEU A 425 -28.51 -12.99 28.94
N GLU A 426 -29.84 -12.93 28.95
CA GLU A 426 -30.64 -13.76 28.05
C GLU A 426 -30.40 -13.36 26.59
N GLY A 427 -30.03 -14.32 25.74
CA GLY A 427 -29.63 -14.05 24.35
C GLY A 427 -28.19 -13.57 24.16
N ALA A 428 -27.37 -13.50 25.22
CA ALA A 428 -25.96 -13.13 25.14
C ALA A 428 -25.02 -14.33 25.17
N PHE A 429 -23.85 -14.22 24.52
CA PHE A 429 -22.78 -15.18 24.69
C PHE A 429 -22.16 -15.12 26.08
N LYS A 430 -21.70 -16.28 26.55
CA LYS A 430 -20.93 -16.36 27.78
C LYS A 430 -19.46 -16.12 27.49
N ALA A 431 -18.91 -15.09 28.12
CA ALA A 431 -17.52 -14.69 28.02
C ALA A 431 -16.52 -15.86 28.14
N ARG A 432 -15.47 -15.85 27.32
CA ARG A 432 -14.38 -16.84 27.43
C ARG A 432 -13.60 -16.61 28.72
N TRP A 433 -13.40 -17.67 29.49
CA TRP A 433 -12.63 -17.61 30.74
C TRP A 433 -11.31 -18.36 30.61
N GLY A 434 -10.22 -17.65 30.91
CA GLY A 434 -8.89 -18.23 31.07
C GLY A 434 -8.58 -18.62 32.52
N LYS A 435 -7.34 -19.06 32.76
CA LYS A 435 -6.85 -19.42 34.10
C LYS A 435 -6.66 -18.17 34.96
N CYS A 436 -7.20 -18.20 36.19
CA CYS A 436 -7.05 -17.12 37.17
C CYS A 436 -5.64 -17.14 37.79
N PRO A 437 -4.91 -16.00 37.83
CA PRO A 437 -3.55 -15.94 38.36
C PRO A 437 -3.49 -16.05 39.89
N ALA A 438 -4.59 -15.75 40.58
CA ALA A 438 -4.64 -15.68 42.04
C ALA A 438 -4.92 -17.04 42.72
N CYS A 439 -5.13 -18.11 41.95
CA CYS A 439 -5.50 -19.42 42.48
C CYS A 439 -4.31 -20.39 42.44
N SER A 440 -3.82 -20.79 43.62
CA SER A 440 -2.70 -21.73 43.77
C SER A 440 -3.04 -23.18 43.37
N THR A 441 -4.33 -23.54 43.28
CA THR A 441 -4.83 -24.85 42.84
C THR A 441 -5.31 -24.78 41.38
N ASN A 442 -4.34 -24.78 40.47
CA ASN A 442 -4.46 -24.35 39.08
C ASN A 442 -5.13 -25.39 38.13
N THR A 443 -6.46 -25.51 38.13
CA THR A 443 -7.17 -26.45 37.21
C THR A 443 -8.38 -25.90 36.45
N THR A 444 -9.25 -25.07 37.03
CA THR A 444 -10.49 -24.62 36.35
C THR A 444 -10.37 -23.21 35.79
N PRO A 445 -10.63 -22.95 34.49
CA PRO A 445 -10.68 -21.60 33.93
C PRO A 445 -11.86 -20.80 34.50
N HIS A 446 -11.59 -19.58 34.98
CA HIS A 446 -12.58 -18.74 35.67
C HIS A 446 -12.17 -17.26 35.80
N ALA A 447 -11.37 -16.71 34.89
CA ALA A 447 -11.04 -15.29 34.85
C ALA A 447 -11.27 -14.72 33.44
N PRO A 448 -11.83 -13.50 33.29
CA PRO A 448 -12.06 -12.91 31.97
C PRO A 448 -10.75 -12.69 31.22
N ILE A 449 -10.77 -12.94 29.92
CA ILE A 449 -9.64 -12.65 29.01
C ILE A 449 -9.79 -11.18 28.57
N PRO A 450 -8.82 -10.28 28.81
CA PRO A 450 -9.02 -8.85 28.57
C PRO A 450 -9.40 -8.43 27.14
N GLY A 451 -9.01 -9.12 26.08
CA GLY A 451 -9.33 -8.75 24.69
C GLY A 451 -8.41 -7.68 24.08
N ASP A 452 -8.80 -7.20 22.89
CA ASP A 452 -8.05 -6.25 22.05
C ASP A 452 -8.56 -4.80 22.25
N ILE A 453 -7.66 -3.82 22.19
CA ILE A 453 -7.96 -2.37 22.23
C ILE A 453 -7.11 -1.65 21.19
N ILE A 454 -7.72 -0.79 20.37
CA ILE A 454 -7.03 0.00 19.35
C ILE A 454 -7.33 1.49 19.59
N VAL A 455 -6.29 2.31 19.68
CA VAL A 455 -6.38 3.77 19.71
C VAL A 455 -5.62 4.33 18.52
N ASN A 456 -6.36 4.92 17.58
CA ASN A 456 -5.82 5.63 16.43
C ASN A 456 -5.91 7.15 16.61
N GLY A 457 -6.90 7.67 17.36
CA GLY A 457 -7.08 9.11 17.50
C GLY A 457 -7.89 9.54 18.73
N GLY A 458 -8.49 10.73 18.66
CA GLY A 458 -9.29 11.32 19.73
C GLY A 458 -8.50 11.79 20.96
N TYR A 459 -9.21 12.37 21.94
CA TYR A 459 -8.69 12.67 23.28
C TYR A 459 -9.40 11.83 24.33
N THR A 460 -8.67 10.92 24.99
CA THR A 460 -9.26 9.95 25.92
C THR A 460 -8.66 10.01 27.33
N GLU A 461 -9.50 10.31 28.32
CA GLU A 461 -9.19 10.26 29.74
C GLU A 461 -9.79 8.97 30.35
N ALA A 462 -8.93 8.01 30.72
CA ALA A 462 -9.37 6.69 31.18
C ALA A 462 -8.98 6.46 32.65
N TYR A 463 -9.94 6.04 33.48
CA TYR A 463 -9.74 5.90 34.92
C TYR A 463 -10.00 4.45 35.40
N GLY A 464 -8.95 3.73 35.82
CA GLY A 464 -9.05 2.38 36.41
C GLY A 464 -9.49 2.34 37.88
N TYR A 465 -9.89 3.50 38.41
CA TYR A 465 -10.32 3.79 39.77
C TYR A 465 -9.45 3.29 40.92
N THR A 466 -9.63 2.06 41.43
CA THR A 466 -8.85 1.55 42.59
C THR A 466 -8.03 0.30 42.28
N HIS A 467 -8.61 -0.70 41.61
CA HIS A 467 -7.92 -1.94 41.24
C HIS A 467 -7.98 -2.27 39.74
N GLY A 468 -8.67 -1.50 38.90
CA GLY A 468 -8.62 -1.69 37.45
C GLY A 468 -7.39 -1.01 36.83
N ASN A 469 -7.04 -1.41 35.61
CA ASN A 469 -6.15 -0.60 34.77
C ASN A 469 -6.93 0.58 34.17
N ALA A 470 -6.26 1.67 33.81
CA ALA A 470 -6.94 2.73 33.07
C ALA A 470 -7.32 2.24 31.66
N ILE A 471 -6.36 1.69 30.93
CA ILE A 471 -6.59 0.99 29.66
C ILE A 471 -6.11 -0.46 29.80
N GLY A 472 -6.97 -1.44 29.50
CA GLY A 472 -6.66 -2.86 29.50
C GLY A 472 -7.45 -3.68 30.53
N SER A 473 -6.79 -4.43 31.42
CA SER A 473 -7.48 -5.40 32.28
C SER A 473 -8.12 -4.83 33.55
N GLY A 474 -9.25 -5.43 33.95
CA GLY A 474 -9.77 -5.36 35.31
C GLY A 474 -8.96 -6.24 36.29
N CYS A 475 -9.35 -6.22 37.56
CA CYS A 475 -8.65 -6.97 38.60
C CYS A 475 -8.91 -8.49 38.50
N TYR A 476 -7.85 -9.29 38.68
CA TYR A 476 -7.80 -10.76 38.58
C TYR A 476 -8.16 -11.38 37.22
N ASN A 477 -8.05 -10.63 36.12
CA ASN A 477 -8.25 -11.15 34.76
C ASN A 477 -7.24 -12.25 34.41
N ALA A 478 -7.55 -13.07 33.40
CA ALA A 478 -6.69 -14.12 32.86
C ALA A 478 -5.47 -13.53 32.12
N ASN A 479 -4.62 -14.40 31.56
CA ASN A 479 -3.64 -13.94 30.58
C ASN A 479 -4.40 -13.57 29.29
N ASN A 480 -3.95 -12.52 28.62
CA ASN A 480 -4.62 -12.00 27.43
C ASN A 480 -4.23 -12.75 26.15
N LEU A 481 -4.58 -14.05 26.09
CA LEU A 481 -4.34 -14.96 24.98
C LEU A 481 -5.67 -15.46 24.42
N GLY A 482 -5.72 -15.78 23.13
CA GLY A 482 -6.97 -16.19 22.46
C GLY A 482 -7.25 -15.49 21.12
N HIS A 483 -6.27 -14.77 20.56
CA HIS A 483 -6.39 -13.98 19.34
C HIS A 483 -6.18 -14.91 18.13
N GLY A 484 -7.27 -15.39 17.52
CA GLY A 484 -7.25 -16.40 16.45
C GLY A 484 -6.96 -17.82 16.95
N ASP A 485 -5.92 -18.00 17.78
CA ASP A 485 -5.57 -19.27 18.43
C ASP A 485 -5.40 -19.14 19.95
N ALA A 486 -5.22 -20.27 20.64
CA ALA A 486 -5.19 -20.37 22.10
C ALA A 486 -3.96 -19.76 22.80
N ASN A 487 -2.88 -19.46 22.06
CA ASN A 487 -1.60 -18.97 22.59
C ASN A 487 -1.20 -17.60 22.07
N THR A 488 -1.72 -17.15 20.92
CA THR A 488 -1.44 -15.82 20.40
C THR A 488 -2.05 -14.74 21.30
N PRO A 489 -1.27 -13.72 21.72
CA PRO A 489 -1.74 -12.66 22.59
C PRO A 489 -2.70 -11.71 21.87
N HIS A 490 -3.73 -11.28 22.59
CA HIS A 490 -4.48 -10.09 22.21
C HIS A 490 -3.66 -8.83 22.48
N GLU A 491 -3.94 -7.77 21.72
CA GLU A 491 -3.08 -6.60 21.60
C GLU A 491 -3.78 -5.32 22.06
N ILE A 492 -3.02 -4.44 22.73
CA ILE A 492 -3.35 -3.02 22.87
C ILE A 492 -2.46 -2.26 21.89
N ARG A 493 -3.06 -1.68 20.85
CA ARG A 493 -2.37 -0.86 19.85
C ARG A 493 -2.66 0.61 20.10
N ILE A 494 -1.62 1.43 20.17
CA ILE A 494 -1.71 2.89 20.23
C ILE A 494 -0.90 3.45 19.07
N THR A 495 -1.60 3.90 18.03
CA THR A 495 -1.03 4.42 16.78
C THR A 495 -1.20 5.93 16.67
N GLY A 496 -2.04 6.55 17.52
CA GLY A 496 -2.27 7.98 17.53
C GLY A 496 -3.16 8.42 18.69
N GLY A 497 -3.62 9.66 18.63
CA GLY A 497 -4.46 10.28 19.65
C GLY A 497 -3.71 10.79 20.88
N THR A 498 -4.43 11.45 21.77
CA THR A 498 -3.90 11.90 23.07
C THR A 498 -4.59 11.12 24.19
N LEU A 499 -3.84 10.37 24.99
CA LEU A 499 -4.40 9.56 26.09
C LEU A 499 -3.94 10.09 27.45
N LYS A 500 -4.85 10.05 28.43
CA LYS A 500 -4.56 10.30 29.84
C LYS A 500 -4.95 9.08 30.69
N PRO A 501 -4.13 8.04 30.73
CA PRO A 501 -4.40 6.84 31.52
C PRO A 501 -4.10 7.08 33.00
N ILE A 502 -5.12 6.98 33.85
CA ILE A 502 -5.05 7.30 35.28
C ILE A 502 -5.43 6.07 36.13
N SER A 503 -4.42 5.38 36.68
CA SER A 503 -4.57 4.25 37.58
C SER A 503 -4.10 4.54 39.02
N LYS A 504 -4.17 3.55 39.92
CA LYS A 504 -3.53 3.63 41.25
C LYS A 504 -2.10 3.12 41.29
N ARG A 505 -1.59 2.54 40.20
CA ARG A 505 -0.19 2.09 40.07
C ARG A 505 0.19 1.12 41.20
N THR A 506 -0.56 0.02 41.29
CA THR A 506 -0.45 -1.02 42.32
C THR A 506 -0.18 -2.38 41.67
N SER A 507 0.03 -3.43 42.47
CA SER A 507 0.28 -4.79 41.96
C SER A 507 -0.93 -5.42 41.24
N SER A 508 -2.04 -4.70 41.12
CA SER A 508 -3.22 -5.09 40.35
C SER A 508 -3.77 -3.99 39.44
N SER A 509 -3.17 -2.79 39.41
CA SER A 509 -3.69 -1.60 38.71
C SER A 509 -2.56 -0.86 38.01
N TYR A 510 -2.65 -0.75 36.69
CA TYR A 510 -1.64 -0.19 35.80
C TYR A 510 -2.26 0.92 34.92
N ASP A 511 -1.45 1.87 34.45
CA ASP A 511 -1.94 2.94 33.56
C ASP A 511 -2.36 2.33 32.21
N VAL A 512 -1.48 1.57 31.56
CA VAL A 512 -1.79 0.87 30.29
C VAL A 512 -1.32 -0.57 30.37
N GLY A 513 -2.15 -1.52 29.94
CA GLY A 513 -1.69 -2.87 29.64
C GLY A 513 -2.57 -4.01 30.14
N VAL A 514 -2.08 -5.22 29.86
CA VAL A 514 -2.80 -6.49 30.01
C VAL A 514 -1.80 -7.61 30.28
N ARG A 515 -1.98 -8.36 31.38
CA ARG A 515 -1.05 -9.44 31.71
C ARG A 515 -1.06 -10.52 30.61
N GLY A 516 0.13 -10.85 30.10
CA GLY A 516 0.28 -11.87 29.07
C GLY A 516 -0.12 -11.43 27.66
N GLY A 517 -0.67 -10.22 27.48
CA GLY A 517 -0.95 -9.63 26.17
C GLY A 517 0.21 -8.79 25.65
N LYS A 518 0.01 -8.24 24.45
CA LYS A 518 0.97 -7.36 23.77
C LYS A 518 0.53 -5.90 23.91
N VAL A 519 1.48 -4.98 24.14
CA VAL A 519 1.24 -3.54 23.97
C VAL A 519 2.16 -3.03 22.87
N VAL A 520 1.59 -2.50 21.80
CA VAL A 520 2.32 -1.93 20.67
C VAL A 520 2.03 -0.43 20.60
N VAL A 521 3.09 0.38 20.56
CA VAL A 521 2.98 1.84 20.47
C VAL A 521 3.75 2.31 19.25
N THR A 522 3.06 2.96 18.32
CA THR A 522 3.64 3.52 17.08
C THR A 522 3.37 5.02 16.94
N GLY A 523 2.51 5.58 17.80
CA GLY A 523 2.17 6.99 17.78
C GLY A 523 1.40 7.44 19.01
N GLY A 524 0.87 8.66 18.91
CA GLY A 524 0.08 9.31 19.95
C GLY A 524 0.93 9.90 21.09
N SER A 525 0.27 10.63 21.99
CA SER A 525 0.90 11.26 23.16
C SER A 525 0.20 10.86 24.44
N PHE A 526 0.93 10.26 25.38
CA PHE A 526 0.41 9.90 26.70
C PHE A 526 1.47 9.67 27.78
N PRO A 527 1.24 10.14 29.02
CA PRO A 527 2.10 9.84 30.15
C PRO A 527 1.87 8.41 30.68
N VAL A 528 2.93 7.76 31.15
CA VAL A 528 2.84 6.55 31.99
C VAL A 528 3.64 6.77 33.26
N GLY A 529 3.02 6.57 34.41
CA GLY A 529 3.65 6.83 35.69
C GLY A 529 4.72 5.81 36.06
N LYS A 530 5.64 6.21 36.94
CA LYS A 530 6.64 5.30 37.52
C LYS A 530 5.96 4.27 38.43
N TYR A 531 6.26 2.99 38.22
CA TYR A 531 5.81 1.89 39.07
C TYR A 531 6.80 0.72 39.01
N SER A 532 7.43 0.40 40.14
CA SER A 532 8.48 -0.64 40.22
C SER A 532 7.99 -2.08 40.00
N GLY A 533 6.67 -2.32 40.00
CA GLY A 533 6.05 -3.61 39.70
C GLY A 533 5.49 -3.72 38.27
N GLY A 534 5.85 -2.79 37.38
CA GLY A 534 5.51 -2.84 35.95
C GLY A 534 6.74 -2.87 35.05
N VAL A 535 6.51 -2.92 33.75
CA VAL A 535 7.57 -3.15 32.75
C VAL A 535 8.57 -2.00 32.78
N ASP A 536 9.86 -2.34 32.89
CA ASP A 536 11.01 -1.42 32.99
C ASP A 536 10.84 -0.27 34.01
N GLY A 537 10.07 -0.51 35.08
CA GLY A 537 9.84 0.46 36.16
C GLY A 537 8.73 1.48 35.89
N LEU A 538 7.97 1.30 34.81
CA LEU A 538 6.81 2.11 34.41
C LEU A 538 5.51 1.35 34.67
N SER A 539 4.39 2.06 34.76
CA SER A 539 3.05 1.49 34.98
C SER A 539 2.44 0.86 33.72
N PHE A 540 3.27 0.15 32.96
CA PHE A 540 2.86 -0.76 31.90
C PHE A 540 2.70 -2.19 32.40
N GLN A 541 1.82 -2.95 31.76
CA GLN A 541 1.66 -4.40 31.94
C GLN A 541 1.58 -5.12 30.59
N GLY A 542 2.40 -6.17 30.38
CA GLY A 542 2.41 -6.95 29.14
C GLY A 542 3.26 -8.20 29.27
N ALA A 543 3.14 -9.12 28.30
CA ALA A 543 4.22 -10.06 27.97
C ALA A 543 5.34 -9.32 27.21
N SER A 544 4.96 -8.42 26.29
CA SER A 544 5.83 -7.41 25.71
C SER A 544 5.15 -6.04 25.68
N VAL A 545 5.98 -5.01 25.60
CA VAL A 545 5.62 -3.59 25.49
C VAL A 545 6.63 -2.99 24.54
N GLU A 546 6.22 -2.76 23.30
CA GLU A 546 7.11 -2.59 22.16
C GLU A 546 6.66 -1.52 21.16
N SER A 547 7.61 -1.11 20.35
CA SER A 547 7.47 -0.18 19.21
C SER A 547 7.07 -0.91 17.93
N ALA A 548 6.89 -0.18 16.83
CA ALA A 548 6.65 -0.75 15.50
C ALA A 548 7.69 -1.82 15.09
N SER A 549 8.95 -1.65 15.46
CA SER A 549 10.05 -2.59 15.15
C SER A 549 10.11 -3.83 16.08
N GLY A 550 9.19 -3.95 17.04
CA GLY A 550 9.23 -4.97 18.09
C GLY A 550 10.26 -4.70 19.19
N GLU A 551 11.01 -3.60 19.11
CA GLU A 551 11.91 -3.17 20.18
C GLU A 551 11.13 -2.65 21.39
N LYS A 552 11.69 -2.86 22.59
CA LYS A 552 11.24 -2.19 23.83
C LYS A 552 11.10 -0.68 23.64
N LEU A 553 10.22 -0.05 24.42
CA LEU A 553 10.04 1.40 24.37
C LEU A 553 11.07 2.19 25.21
N THR A 554 11.34 3.41 24.78
CA THR A 554 11.92 4.50 25.56
C THR A 554 11.07 5.76 25.36
N MET A 555 11.06 6.67 26.32
CA MET A 555 10.20 7.87 26.28
C MET A 555 11.04 9.14 26.12
N VAL A 556 10.62 10.02 25.22
CA VAL A 556 11.07 11.41 25.07
C VAL A 556 9.86 12.32 25.32
N GLU A 557 10.02 13.40 26.08
CA GLU A 557 8.95 14.38 26.30
C GLU A 557 9.32 15.77 25.79
N ILE A 558 8.36 16.48 25.20
CA ILE A 558 8.41 17.93 25.00
C ILE A 558 7.64 18.57 26.14
N ASP A 559 8.29 19.47 26.89
CA ASP A 559 7.64 20.30 27.91
C ASP A 559 7.26 21.66 27.30
N LEU A 560 5.95 21.90 27.15
CA LEU A 560 5.39 23.12 26.59
C LEU A 560 4.85 24.08 27.66
N HIS A 561 5.21 23.93 28.95
CA HIS A 561 4.69 24.81 29.99
C HIS A 561 5.05 26.29 29.79
N ASN A 562 6.16 26.58 29.10
CA ASN A 562 6.63 27.92 28.77
C ASN A 562 5.96 28.52 27.52
N TYR A 563 5.09 27.76 26.85
CA TYR A 563 4.33 28.15 25.66
C TYR A 563 2.83 28.09 25.96
N PRO A 564 2.30 28.94 26.86
CA PRO A 564 0.90 28.89 27.30
C PRO A 564 -0.10 29.05 26.15
N GLU A 565 0.31 29.69 25.05
CA GLU A 565 -0.47 29.81 23.81
C GLU A 565 -0.69 28.48 23.08
N LEU A 566 0.14 27.45 23.32
CA LEU A 566 -0.01 26.12 22.70
C LEU A 566 -0.84 25.14 23.55
N GLN A 567 -1.06 25.44 24.83
CA GLN A 567 -1.75 24.53 25.76
C GLN A 567 -3.21 24.31 25.35
N GLY A 568 -3.64 23.04 25.26
CA GLY A 568 -4.97 22.67 24.77
C GLY A 568 -5.17 22.87 23.26
N GLY A 569 -4.13 23.24 22.50
CA GLY A 569 -4.20 23.34 21.05
C GLY A 569 -4.32 21.97 20.38
N LYS A 570 -4.99 21.92 19.22
CA LYS A 570 -5.08 20.73 18.36
C LYS A 570 -3.76 20.58 17.58
N VAL A 571 -3.16 19.40 17.58
CA VAL A 571 -1.91 19.16 16.84
C VAL A 571 -2.24 18.98 15.36
N ILE A 572 -1.55 19.70 14.49
CA ILE A 572 -1.73 19.62 13.03
C ILE A 572 -0.76 18.60 12.46
N ASP A 573 0.53 18.75 12.78
CA ASP A 573 1.62 17.97 12.18
C ASP A 573 2.89 18.00 13.04
N PHE A 574 3.76 17.02 12.84
CA PHE A 574 5.18 16.98 13.24
C PHE A 574 5.85 15.76 12.58
N HIS A 575 7.17 15.78 12.46
CA HIS A 575 7.96 14.62 12.04
C HIS A 575 8.97 14.23 13.13
N VAL A 576 9.29 12.94 13.25
CA VAL A 576 10.25 12.41 14.22
C VAL A 576 11.40 11.72 13.51
N SER A 577 12.64 12.00 13.93
CA SER A 577 13.83 11.28 13.48
C SER A 577 14.71 10.83 14.66
N ILE A 578 15.44 9.73 14.46
CA ILE A 578 16.38 9.11 15.41
C ILE A 578 17.75 9.06 14.74
N GLY A 579 18.78 9.65 15.35
CA GLY A 579 20.10 9.80 14.74
C GLY A 579 20.08 10.60 13.42
N GLY A 580 19.05 11.43 13.22
CA GLY A 580 18.75 12.13 11.96
C GLY A 580 18.01 11.29 10.91
N VAL A 581 17.82 9.98 11.11
CA VAL A 581 17.03 9.13 10.21
C VAL A 581 15.54 9.25 10.55
N PRO A 582 14.65 9.64 9.61
CA PRO A 582 13.20 9.67 9.85
C PRO A 582 12.67 8.33 10.35
N LEU A 583 11.68 8.36 11.25
CA LEU A 583 11.05 7.14 11.76
C LEU A 583 10.14 6.53 10.67
N GLU A 584 10.29 5.22 10.44
CA GLU A 584 9.46 4.44 9.52
C GLU A 584 8.82 3.25 10.25
N PRO A 585 7.48 3.09 10.23
CA PRO A 585 6.50 4.07 9.74
C PRO A 585 6.54 5.38 10.54
N GLU A 586 5.99 6.45 9.98
CA GLU A 586 5.95 7.76 10.63
C GLU A 586 5.29 7.69 12.02
N TYR A 587 5.86 8.42 12.99
CA TYR A 587 5.29 8.48 14.34
C TYR A 587 3.91 9.14 14.32
N GLY A 588 2.91 8.42 14.80
CA GLY A 588 1.53 8.86 14.65
C GLY A 588 1.11 10.03 15.55
N LEU A 589 0.18 10.84 15.05
CA LEU A 589 -0.15 12.13 15.67
C LEU A 589 -0.82 12.00 17.04
N ALA A 590 -0.45 12.93 17.93
CA ALA A 590 -1.29 13.30 19.06
C ALA A 590 -2.52 14.08 18.56
N ASN A 591 -3.64 14.05 19.29
CA ASN A 591 -4.84 14.79 18.89
C ASN A 591 -4.78 16.26 19.36
N ILE A 592 -4.44 16.44 20.64
CA ILE A 592 -4.28 17.73 21.30
C ILE A 592 -3.03 17.73 22.19
N ILE A 593 -2.47 18.91 22.44
CA ILE A 593 -1.57 19.12 23.58
C ILE A 593 -2.42 19.06 24.84
N ASP A 594 -2.05 18.19 25.78
CA ASP A 594 -2.86 17.93 26.96
C ASP A 594 -2.85 19.10 27.97
N THR A 595 -3.69 19.00 29.01
CA THR A 595 -3.76 20.01 30.08
C THR A 595 -2.52 20.10 30.95
N ASP A 596 -1.63 19.10 30.88
CA ASP A 596 -0.40 19.07 31.64
C ASP A 596 0.73 19.78 30.86
N GLY A 597 0.44 20.20 29.62
CA GLY A 597 1.31 21.01 28.77
C GLY A 597 2.41 20.21 28.13
N LYS A 598 2.21 18.91 27.86
CA LYS A 598 3.27 18.02 27.36
C LYS A 598 2.87 17.20 26.15
N LEU A 599 3.89 16.81 25.37
CA LEU A 599 3.80 15.78 24.36
C LEU A 599 4.79 14.65 24.70
N TYR A 600 4.34 13.40 24.61
CA TYR A 600 5.11 12.21 24.98
C TYR A 600 5.32 11.30 23.76
N PHE A 601 6.58 10.98 23.46
CA PHE A 601 6.97 10.18 22.31
C PHE A 601 7.55 8.85 22.78
N TRP A 602 6.89 7.74 22.45
CA TRP A 602 7.29 6.39 22.82
C TRP A 602 8.05 5.73 21.66
N LEU A 603 9.39 5.85 21.71
CA LEU A 603 10.30 5.49 20.63
C LEU A 603 10.94 4.10 20.86
N PRO A 604 11.45 3.44 19.81
CA PRO A 604 12.20 2.18 19.96
C PRO A 604 13.45 2.35 20.84
N LYS A 605 13.89 1.26 21.47
CA LYS A 605 15.00 1.28 22.44
C LYS A 605 16.33 1.68 21.79
N SER A 606 16.52 1.36 20.52
CA SER A 606 17.61 1.80 19.65
C SER A 606 17.84 3.31 19.64
N ALA A 607 16.85 4.13 19.98
CA ALA A 607 17.04 5.58 20.16
C ALA A 607 18.01 5.93 21.30
N VAL A 608 18.19 5.07 22.31
CA VAL A 608 19.10 5.33 23.44
C VAL A 608 20.55 5.40 22.97
N GLY A 609 21.24 6.49 23.33
CA GLY A 609 22.59 6.82 22.84
C GLY A 609 22.62 7.53 21.49
N GLN A 610 21.46 7.83 20.89
CA GLN A 610 21.32 8.63 19.68
C GLN A 610 20.60 9.95 19.97
N SER A 611 20.73 10.91 19.06
CA SER A 611 19.89 12.11 19.05
C SER A 611 18.46 11.76 18.61
N VAL A 612 17.48 12.53 19.07
CA VAL A 612 16.10 12.50 18.59
C VAL A 612 15.68 13.93 18.26
N GLU A 613 15.12 14.13 17.07
CA GLU A 613 14.58 15.41 16.63
C GLU A 613 13.09 15.27 16.33
N ILE A 614 12.28 16.16 16.89
CA ILE A 614 10.87 16.38 16.56
C ILE A 614 10.78 17.75 15.88
N SER A 615 10.59 17.74 14.56
CA SER A 615 10.57 18.93 13.71
C SER A 615 9.18 19.23 13.15
N GLY A 616 8.96 20.46 12.68
CA GLY A 616 7.70 20.86 12.04
C GLY A 616 6.46 20.82 12.93
N LEU A 617 6.60 20.95 14.26
CA LEU A 617 5.45 20.92 15.18
C LEU A 617 4.50 22.09 14.90
N LYS A 618 3.36 21.77 14.28
CA LYS A 618 2.29 22.73 13.99
C LYS A 618 1.09 22.47 14.89
N VAL A 619 0.51 23.54 15.41
CA VAL A 619 -0.60 23.49 16.37
C VAL A 619 -1.64 24.53 16.01
N LEU A 620 -2.90 24.12 15.89
CA LEU A 620 -4.04 25.04 15.88
C LEU A 620 -4.35 25.39 17.34
N ASN A 621 -4.00 26.60 17.75
CA ASN A 621 -4.15 27.01 19.15
C ASN A 621 -5.62 27.24 19.54
N THR A 622 -5.86 27.50 20.83
CA THR A 622 -7.21 27.72 21.37
C THR A 622 -7.87 29.03 20.92
N SER A 623 -7.15 29.94 20.25
CA SER A 623 -7.72 31.12 19.56
C SER A 623 -8.01 30.89 18.07
N GLY A 624 -7.84 29.66 17.56
CA GLY A 624 -8.08 29.33 16.15
C GLY A 624 -7.00 29.82 15.20
N GLN A 625 -5.78 30.03 15.71
CA GLN A 625 -4.62 30.46 14.93
C GLN A 625 -3.61 29.32 14.87
N GLU A 626 -3.15 29.00 13.65
CA GLU A 626 -2.03 28.09 13.48
C GLU A 626 -0.76 28.72 14.06
N GLN A 627 -0.01 27.93 14.81
CA GLN A 627 1.31 28.25 15.35
C GLN A 627 2.29 27.21 14.85
N ASP A 628 3.43 27.66 14.33
CA ASP A 628 4.54 26.79 13.90
C ASP A 628 5.67 26.83 14.94
N GLY A 629 6.33 25.70 15.15
CA GLY A 629 7.48 25.58 16.02
C GLY A 629 8.71 26.19 15.36
N GLU A 630 9.02 27.44 15.68
CA GLU A 630 10.16 28.23 15.15
C GLU A 630 11.49 27.44 15.05
N TYR A 631 11.73 26.52 15.98
CA TYR A 631 12.89 25.62 15.97
C TYR A 631 12.45 24.18 16.33
N PRO A 632 13.12 23.15 15.77
CA PRO A 632 12.85 21.76 16.12
C PRO A 632 13.19 21.48 17.59
N PHE A 633 12.46 20.54 18.19
CA PHE A 633 12.74 20.04 19.53
C PHE A 633 13.69 18.84 19.45
N VAL A 634 14.84 18.95 20.11
CA VAL A 634 15.91 17.96 20.06
C VAL A 634 16.19 17.39 21.44
N VAL A 635 16.39 16.08 21.53
CA VAL A 635 17.15 15.43 22.61
C VAL A 635 18.52 15.07 22.02
N PRO A 636 19.63 15.71 22.44
CA PRO A 636 20.94 15.47 21.82
C PRO A 636 21.45 14.04 22.02
N GLU A 637 21.12 13.41 23.16
CA GLU A 637 21.38 12.00 23.40
C GLU A 637 20.30 11.41 24.34
N VAL A 638 19.48 10.48 23.82
CA VAL A 638 18.44 9.82 24.62
C VAL A 638 19.07 8.86 25.63
N GLY A 639 18.58 8.90 26.87
CA GLY A 639 19.17 8.22 28.02
C GLY A 639 19.96 9.15 28.93
N GLN A 640 20.31 10.35 28.45
CA GLN A 640 20.90 11.42 29.26
C GLN A 640 19.88 12.53 29.57
N ASN A 641 20.20 13.35 30.59
CA ASN A 641 19.51 14.61 30.91
C ASN A 641 17.97 14.55 31.07
N GLY A 642 17.41 13.37 31.34
CA GLY A 642 15.99 13.17 31.59
C GLY A 642 15.10 13.00 30.34
N ASN A 643 15.69 12.91 29.14
CA ASN A 643 14.97 12.77 27.86
C ASN A 643 13.95 13.89 27.54
N VAL A 644 14.14 15.09 28.11
CA VAL A 644 13.31 16.27 27.77
C VAL A 644 13.88 16.93 26.53
N ALA A 645 13.09 17.05 25.47
CA ALA A 645 13.47 17.72 24.25
C ALA A 645 13.42 19.24 24.42
N LYS A 646 14.44 19.94 23.93
CA LYS A 646 14.55 21.41 23.93
C LYS A 646 15.03 21.89 22.57
N ARG A 647 14.96 23.20 22.32
CA ARG A 647 15.31 23.77 21.01
C ARG A 647 16.80 24.10 20.92
N TYR A 648 17.30 24.20 19.69
CA TYR A 648 18.50 24.98 19.39
C TYR A 648 18.09 26.29 18.75
N VAL A 649 18.78 27.39 19.06
CA VAL A 649 18.58 28.66 18.36
C VAL A 649 19.34 28.56 17.04
N THR A 650 18.65 28.61 15.91
CA THR A 650 19.31 28.52 14.60
C THR A 650 20.16 29.76 14.32
N PHE A 651 21.35 29.57 13.76
CA PHE A 651 22.20 30.64 13.24
C PHE A 651 22.68 30.32 11.83
N GLU A 652 22.84 31.36 11.02
CA GLU A 652 23.35 31.27 9.66
C GLU A 652 24.88 31.44 9.64
N VAL A 653 25.55 30.72 8.73
CA VAL A 653 27.00 30.78 8.54
C VAL A 653 27.30 31.32 7.14
N ASP A 654 28.13 32.35 7.04
CA ASP A 654 28.51 32.91 5.74
C ASP A 654 29.63 32.07 5.11
N GLU A 655 29.24 31.05 4.34
CA GLU A 655 30.16 30.19 3.59
C GLU A 655 31.06 31.00 2.62
N SER A 656 30.65 32.20 2.20
CA SER A 656 31.47 33.03 1.32
C SER A 656 32.77 33.49 2.01
N GLN A 657 32.78 33.59 3.34
CA GLN A 657 33.95 33.97 4.13
C GLN A 657 34.93 32.83 4.39
N PHE A 658 34.56 31.56 4.16
CA PHE A 658 35.48 30.43 4.31
C PHE A 658 36.70 30.53 3.39
N SER A 659 37.84 30.06 3.89
CA SER A 659 39.08 29.96 3.13
C SER A 659 38.93 29.03 1.93
N ALA A 660 39.73 29.28 0.89
CA ALA A 660 39.73 28.42 -0.31
C ALA A 660 40.08 26.96 0.01
N ASP A 661 40.88 26.75 1.06
CA ASP A 661 41.24 25.42 1.55
C ASP A 661 40.05 24.72 2.19
N LEU A 662 39.34 25.35 3.14
CA LEU A 662 38.15 24.76 3.76
C LEU A 662 37.05 24.47 2.74
N LYS A 663 36.84 25.37 1.76
CA LYS A 663 35.93 25.13 0.63
C LYS A 663 36.32 23.89 -0.18
N SER A 664 37.61 23.67 -0.41
CA SER A 664 38.13 22.45 -1.05
C SER A 664 38.14 21.20 -0.16
N GLN A 665 37.73 21.30 1.11
CA GLN A 665 37.41 20.13 1.95
C GLN A 665 35.91 19.81 1.95
N LEU A 666 35.05 20.84 1.84
CA LEU A 666 33.59 20.71 1.81
C LEU A 666 33.03 20.30 0.44
N ASP A 667 33.61 20.75 -0.68
CA ASP A 667 33.28 20.26 -2.02
C ASP A 667 34.56 19.77 -2.71
N LYS A 668 34.68 18.44 -2.88
CA LYS A 668 35.88 17.81 -3.44
C LYS A 668 35.62 16.51 -4.18
N ARG A 669 36.69 15.96 -4.75
CA ARG A 669 36.77 14.58 -5.23
C ARG A 669 37.38 13.71 -4.14
N TYR A 670 36.98 12.44 -4.07
CA TYR A 670 37.49 11.48 -3.09
C TYR A 670 39.02 11.37 -3.17
N ASP A 671 39.68 11.72 -2.07
CA ASP A 671 41.13 11.79 -1.93
C ASP A 671 41.67 10.90 -0.79
N GLY A 672 40.78 10.18 -0.09
CA GLY A 672 41.09 9.38 1.11
C GLY A 672 41.33 10.19 2.40
N ILE A 673 41.24 11.52 2.37
CA ILE A 673 41.51 12.43 3.50
C ILE A 673 40.17 12.88 4.12
N ALA A 674 40.07 12.84 5.45
CA ALA A 674 38.89 13.33 6.16
C ALA A 674 38.93 14.86 6.37
N ILE A 675 37.75 15.46 6.51
CA ILE A 675 37.59 16.90 6.77
C ILE A 675 38.13 17.33 8.14
N GLU A 676 38.75 18.51 8.23
CA GLU A 676 39.32 19.04 9.48
C GLU A 676 38.30 19.85 10.30
N TRP A 677 37.66 19.19 11.26
CA TRP A 677 36.72 19.78 12.22
C TRP A 677 37.25 21.01 12.97
N GLU A 678 38.50 20.99 13.45
CA GLU A 678 39.09 22.13 14.15
C GLU A 678 39.16 23.38 13.26
N LYS A 679 39.42 23.20 11.95
CA LYS A 679 39.46 24.30 11.00
C LYS A 679 38.06 24.86 10.72
N LEU A 680 37.09 23.97 10.52
CA LEU A 680 35.69 24.36 10.31
C LEU A 680 35.16 25.20 11.48
N THR A 681 35.34 24.76 12.73
CA THR A 681 34.85 25.52 13.90
C THR A 681 35.61 26.82 14.14
N GLN A 682 36.93 26.85 13.88
CA GLN A 682 37.72 28.09 13.96
C GLN A 682 37.28 29.13 12.92
N GLU A 683 37.04 28.73 11.67
CA GLU A 683 36.61 29.68 10.63
C GLU A 683 35.16 30.16 10.84
N ILE A 684 34.26 29.33 11.39
CA ILE A 684 32.90 29.76 11.79
C ILE A 684 32.97 30.77 12.95
N ALA A 685 33.70 30.45 14.02
CA ALA A 685 33.83 31.32 15.19
C ALA A 685 34.47 32.68 14.87
N ALA A 686 35.38 32.72 13.89
CA ALA A 686 36.02 33.95 13.41
C ALA A 686 35.05 34.96 12.77
N GLN A 687 33.85 34.53 12.34
CA GLN A 687 32.83 35.41 11.75
C GLN A 687 32.15 36.31 12.80
N GLY A 688 32.15 35.92 14.09
CA GLY A 688 31.55 36.73 15.17
C GLY A 688 30.04 36.91 15.05
N ILE A 689 29.35 35.81 14.75
CA ILE A 689 27.94 35.73 14.34
C ILE A 689 27.03 36.24 15.46
N GLU A 690 26.17 37.21 15.16
CA GLU A 690 25.18 37.76 16.12
C GLU A 690 24.00 36.79 16.29
N VAL A 691 23.54 36.61 17.53
CA VAL A 691 22.43 35.70 17.84
C VAL A 691 21.21 36.43 18.38
N THR A 692 20.04 35.85 18.12
CA THR A 692 18.73 36.36 18.59
C THR A 692 18.48 36.06 20.07
N LYS A 693 19.18 35.09 20.66
CA LYS A 693 19.11 34.69 22.07
C LYS A 693 20.50 34.23 22.56
N PRO A 694 21.03 34.75 23.68
CA PRO A 694 20.63 35.99 24.34
C PRO A 694 20.75 37.19 23.39
N ASP A 695 19.81 38.13 23.46
CA ASP A 695 19.70 39.24 22.51
C ASP A 695 20.97 40.13 22.48
N GLY A 696 21.63 40.20 21.32
CA GLY A 696 22.80 41.06 21.09
C GLY A 696 24.16 40.44 21.43
N GLU A 697 24.19 39.16 21.82
CA GLU A 697 25.41 38.39 22.01
C GLU A 697 25.98 37.84 20.69
N LYS A 698 27.22 37.31 20.73
CA LYS A 698 27.94 36.79 19.55
C LYS A 698 28.58 35.41 19.77
N LEU A 699 28.44 34.52 18.79
CA LEU A 699 29.17 33.26 18.72
C LEU A 699 30.61 33.51 18.25
N THR A 700 31.57 33.20 19.12
CA THR A 700 33.00 33.47 18.93
C THR A 700 33.93 32.41 19.54
N ASP A 701 33.40 31.45 20.30
CA ASP A 701 34.18 30.37 20.92
C ASP A 701 34.12 29.08 20.11
N ALA A 702 35.16 28.85 19.29
CA ALA A 702 35.31 27.61 18.52
C ALA A 702 35.41 26.35 19.41
N SER A 703 35.86 26.47 20.66
CA SER A 703 35.99 25.34 21.59
C SER A 703 34.65 24.90 22.20
N ALA A 704 33.61 25.72 22.03
CA ALA A 704 32.24 25.40 22.41
C ALA A 704 31.43 24.78 21.26
N MET A 705 31.98 24.67 20.05
CA MET A 705 31.33 24.15 18.85
C MET A 705 31.68 22.67 18.61
N THR A 706 30.65 21.84 18.44
CA THR A 706 30.75 20.43 18.07
C THR A 706 30.17 20.23 16.68
N PRO A 707 30.97 19.84 15.68
CA PRO A 707 30.49 19.45 14.36
C PRO A 707 30.06 17.97 14.34
N GLU A 708 28.94 17.72 13.67
CA GLU A 708 28.41 16.41 13.33
C GLU A 708 28.16 16.38 11.83
N ALA A 709 28.22 15.19 11.22
CA ALA A 709 27.86 15.01 9.82
C ALA A 709 27.07 13.73 9.59
N ARG A 710 26.14 13.79 8.65
CA ARG A 710 25.36 12.66 8.16
C ARG A 710 25.51 12.57 6.65
N ARG A 711 25.98 11.42 6.14
CA ARG A 711 25.80 11.09 4.72
C ARG A 711 24.31 10.83 4.53
N TYR A 712 23.66 11.57 3.63
CA TYR A 712 22.25 11.37 3.30
C TYR A 712 22.06 10.85 1.87
N LEU A 713 23.03 11.07 0.98
CA LEU A 713 23.12 10.39 -0.33
C LEU A 713 24.48 9.71 -0.50
N ASP A 714 24.49 8.52 -1.11
CA ASP A 714 25.71 7.81 -1.51
C ASP A 714 26.39 8.41 -2.76
N LYS A 715 27.44 7.76 -3.27
CA LYS A 715 28.15 8.16 -4.51
C LYS A 715 27.25 8.23 -5.76
N ASN A 716 26.12 7.54 -5.76
CA ASN A 716 25.18 7.40 -6.88
C ASN A 716 23.94 8.30 -6.73
N GLY A 717 23.84 9.07 -5.63
CA GLY A 717 22.65 9.87 -5.32
C GLY A 717 21.49 9.07 -4.73
N GLN A 718 21.73 7.90 -4.15
CA GLN A 718 20.72 7.10 -3.46
C GLN A 718 20.66 7.42 -1.96
N PRO A 719 19.49 7.45 -1.32
CA PRO A 719 19.34 7.67 0.11
C PRO A 719 20.13 6.68 0.96
N THR A 720 20.69 7.15 2.07
CA THR A 720 21.46 6.34 3.03
C THR A 720 20.81 6.34 4.42
N GLN A 721 20.84 5.18 5.08
CA GLN A 721 20.36 5.00 6.46
C GLN A 721 21.47 5.28 7.50
N GLU A 722 22.51 6.03 7.12
CA GLU A 722 23.56 6.44 8.04
C GLU A 722 23.01 7.48 9.04
N ALA A 723 23.29 7.26 10.32
CA ALA A 723 23.03 8.21 11.39
C ALA A 723 24.12 9.30 11.44
N SER A 724 23.78 10.46 12.00
CA SER A 724 24.73 11.54 12.28
C SER A 724 25.89 11.06 13.17
N ASN A 725 27.10 11.55 12.88
CA ASN A 725 28.31 11.17 13.61
C ASN A 725 29.24 12.38 13.83
N THR A 726 29.89 12.45 14.99
CA THR A 726 30.91 13.47 15.31
C THR A 726 32.29 13.15 14.71
N ALA A 727 32.51 11.93 14.18
CA ALA A 727 33.74 11.56 13.51
C ALA A 727 33.89 12.28 12.15
N PRO A 728 35.10 12.78 11.80
CA PRO A 728 35.38 13.32 10.48
C PRO A 728 35.05 12.34 9.34
N PHE A 729 34.30 12.81 8.34
CA PHE A 729 33.91 12.01 7.17
C PHE A 729 34.90 12.17 6.01
N LYS A 730 34.92 11.16 5.13
CA LYS A 730 35.75 11.13 3.91
C LYS A 730 35.16 10.36 2.72
N ASN A 731 34.05 9.66 2.90
CA ASN A 731 33.49 8.81 1.84
C ASN A 731 32.78 9.65 0.78
N ALA A 732 32.62 9.10 -0.42
CA ALA A 732 31.86 9.74 -1.49
C ALA A 732 30.36 9.80 -1.15
N GLY A 733 29.71 10.89 -1.54
CA GLY A 733 28.30 11.17 -1.27
C GLY A 733 28.01 12.64 -0.99
N SER A 734 26.76 12.91 -0.61
CA SER A 734 26.31 14.22 -0.14
C SER A 734 26.01 14.17 1.36
N TYR A 735 26.43 15.22 2.06
CA TYR A 735 26.43 15.32 3.51
C TYR A 735 25.65 16.55 3.99
N GLU A 736 24.88 16.37 5.05
CA GLU A 736 24.40 17.45 5.91
C GLU A 736 25.35 17.51 7.11
N LEU A 737 25.85 18.70 7.43
CA LEU A 737 26.66 18.96 8.61
C LEU A 737 25.83 19.78 9.59
N THR A 738 25.91 19.41 10.87
CA THR A 738 25.24 20.11 11.97
C THR A 738 26.31 20.65 12.91
N ILE A 739 26.31 21.97 13.15
CA ILE A 739 27.27 22.64 14.03
C ILE A 739 26.56 23.09 15.31
N ASN A 740 26.74 22.33 16.39
CA ASN A 740 26.12 22.57 17.69
C ASN A 740 27.06 23.42 18.57
N SER A 741 26.68 24.65 18.92
CA SER A 741 27.45 25.51 19.84
C SER A 741 26.83 25.57 21.24
N SER A 742 27.65 25.28 22.24
CA SER A 742 27.30 25.29 23.67
C SER A 742 27.70 26.58 24.40
N GLN A 743 28.13 27.62 23.69
CA GLN A 743 28.76 28.82 24.27
C GLN A 743 27.91 29.49 25.38
N PHE A 744 26.58 29.51 25.22
CA PHE A 744 25.63 30.10 26.17
C PHE A 744 24.81 29.07 26.97
N ALA A 745 25.06 27.77 26.79
CA ALA A 745 24.27 26.67 27.38
C ALA A 745 24.36 26.53 28.92
N LYS A 746 25.05 27.45 29.60
CA LYS A 746 25.24 27.49 31.06
C LYS A 746 24.52 28.66 31.73
N ASP A 747 23.92 29.57 30.96
CA ASP A 747 23.02 30.59 31.48
C ASP A 747 21.69 29.94 31.90
N GLU A 748 21.22 30.20 33.12
CA GLU A 748 20.08 29.49 33.72
C GLU A 748 18.76 29.76 32.96
N ASP A 749 18.53 30.99 32.51
CA ASP A 749 17.30 31.37 31.78
C ASP A 749 17.32 30.82 30.35
N PHE A 750 18.49 30.77 29.72
CA PHE A 750 18.67 30.18 28.39
C PHE A 750 18.54 28.64 28.44
N ALA A 751 19.23 27.99 29.38
CA ALA A 751 19.29 26.53 29.51
C ALA A 751 17.96 25.90 29.92
N ALA A 752 16.98 26.68 30.41
CA ALA A 752 15.61 26.21 30.64
C ALA A 752 14.93 25.78 29.32
N THR A 753 15.16 26.51 28.23
CA THR A 753 14.41 26.38 26.96
C THR A 753 15.26 25.91 25.78
N PHE A 754 16.58 26.14 25.83
CA PHE A 754 17.49 25.85 24.73
C PHE A 754 18.69 25.00 25.16
N TRP A 755 19.22 24.20 24.23
CA TRP A 755 20.48 23.47 24.40
C TRP A 755 21.72 24.30 24.02
N GLY A 756 21.53 25.30 23.17
CA GLY A 756 22.62 26.02 22.52
C GLY A 756 22.16 26.63 21.21
N HIS A 757 23.11 26.82 20.31
CA HIS A 757 22.89 27.33 18.95
C HIS A 757 23.22 26.25 17.94
N GLN A 758 22.52 26.21 16.81
CA GLN A 758 22.75 25.23 15.75
C GLN A 758 22.80 25.89 14.37
N ALA A 759 23.73 25.45 13.52
CA ALA A 759 23.75 25.75 12.09
C ALA A 759 23.78 24.47 11.28
N LYS A 760 23.24 24.52 10.05
CA LYS A 760 23.33 23.44 9.06
C LYS A 760 24.17 23.90 7.86
N LEU A 761 25.01 23.01 7.35
CA LEU A 761 25.88 23.24 6.19
C LEU A 761 25.84 22.04 5.24
N GLY A 762 26.12 22.26 3.96
CA GLY A 762 26.26 21.20 2.97
C GLY A 762 27.73 20.80 2.74
N ALA A 763 27.96 19.52 2.43
CA ALA A 763 29.21 19.08 1.80
C ALA A 763 28.98 17.98 0.77
N LYS A 764 29.95 17.81 -0.14
CA LYS A 764 29.91 16.86 -1.24
C LYS A 764 31.29 16.30 -1.51
N ILE A 765 31.38 14.97 -1.56
CA ILE A 765 32.56 14.26 -2.01
C ILE A 765 32.16 13.46 -3.24
N THR A 766 32.63 13.89 -4.42
CA THR A 766 32.43 13.15 -5.67
C THR A 766 33.34 11.90 -5.70
N PRO A 767 32.87 10.75 -6.22
CA PRO A 767 33.69 9.54 -6.28
C PRO A 767 34.93 9.77 -7.15
N ALA A 768 36.02 9.09 -6.79
CA ALA A 768 37.21 9.00 -7.63
C ALA A 768 37.00 7.94 -8.72
N ASP A 769 37.81 7.95 -9.78
CA ASP A 769 37.75 6.89 -10.77
C ASP A 769 38.59 5.68 -10.33
N SER A 770 38.12 4.48 -10.63
CA SER A 770 38.91 3.25 -10.48
C SER A 770 39.42 2.78 -11.85
N ARG A 771 40.42 1.90 -11.84
CA ARG A 771 40.75 1.04 -12.98
C ARG A 771 41.06 -0.36 -12.52
N VAL A 772 40.69 -1.32 -13.36
CA VAL A 772 41.17 -2.70 -13.28
C VAL A 772 42.49 -2.79 -14.05
N THR A 773 43.56 -3.29 -13.42
CA THR A 773 44.89 -3.52 -14.02
C THR A 773 45.38 -4.93 -13.75
N ASP A 774 46.47 -5.29 -14.43
CA ASP A 774 47.16 -6.57 -14.22
C ASP A 774 46.22 -7.78 -14.34
N PHE A 775 45.14 -7.60 -15.13
CA PHE A 775 44.22 -8.67 -15.45
C PHE A 775 44.98 -9.74 -16.22
N THR A 776 45.00 -10.92 -15.65
CA THR A 776 45.84 -12.04 -16.06
C THR A 776 45.11 -13.35 -15.82
N TYR A 777 45.53 -14.37 -16.56
CA TYR A 777 45.04 -15.72 -16.42
C TYR A 777 46.21 -16.70 -16.30
N SER A 778 45.94 -17.87 -15.73
CA SER A 778 46.87 -19.01 -15.77
C SER A 778 46.07 -20.31 -15.78
N THR A 779 46.61 -21.33 -16.43
CA THR A 779 45.96 -22.64 -16.59
C THR A 779 46.85 -23.80 -16.17
N THR A 780 46.22 -24.93 -15.87
CA THR A 780 46.91 -26.21 -15.59
C THR A 780 46.33 -27.33 -16.47
N GLY A 781 46.99 -28.49 -16.43
CA GLY A 781 46.68 -29.65 -17.27
C GLY A 781 47.62 -29.82 -18.46
N THR A 782 47.51 -30.96 -19.15
CA THR A 782 48.36 -31.30 -20.32
C THR A 782 47.55 -31.67 -21.56
N ASN A 783 46.53 -32.51 -21.38
CA ASN A 783 45.68 -33.01 -22.48
C ASN A 783 44.25 -32.40 -22.47
N LYS A 784 43.95 -31.58 -21.46
CA LYS A 784 42.76 -30.76 -21.27
C LYS A 784 43.08 -29.68 -20.23
N THR A 785 42.36 -28.56 -20.23
CA THR A 785 42.45 -27.55 -19.18
C THR A 785 41.88 -28.15 -17.89
N GLU A 786 42.72 -28.30 -16.87
CA GLU A 786 42.31 -28.82 -15.56
C GLU A 786 41.82 -27.69 -14.66
N THR A 787 42.53 -26.57 -14.62
CA THR A 787 42.09 -25.35 -13.93
C THR A 787 42.31 -24.09 -14.77
N LEU A 788 41.48 -23.07 -14.53
CA LEU A 788 41.69 -21.69 -14.97
C LEU A 788 41.63 -20.75 -13.77
N THR A 789 42.71 -20.03 -13.51
CA THR A 789 42.76 -18.97 -12.49
C THR A 789 42.75 -17.61 -13.16
N LEU A 790 41.72 -16.81 -12.92
CA LEU A 790 41.62 -15.41 -13.34
C LEU A 790 42.04 -14.51 -12.16
N THR A 791 42.83 -13.47 -12.42
CA THR A 791 43.32 -12.55 -11.40
C THR A 791 43.32 -11.12 -11.92
N ALA A 792 42.82 -10.18 -11.13
CA ALA A 792 42.74 -8.76 -11.48
C ALA A 792 43.05 -7.85 -10.28
N ASN A 793 43.83 -6.79 -10.50
CA ASN A 793 44.07 -5.74 -9.52
C ASN A 793 43.08 -4.60 -9.74
N VAL A 794 42.54 -4.01 -8.67
CA VAL A 794 41.69 -2.80 -8.75
C VAL A 794 42.33 -1.68 -7.93
N LYS A 795 42.48 -0.49 -8.55
CA LYS A 795 43.16 0.67 -7.95
C LYS A 795 42.65 2.02 -8.46
N PRO A 796 42.94 3.14 -7.76
CA PRO A 796 42.51 4.48 -8.16
C PRO A 796 43.11 4.86 -9.52
N GLN A 797 42.35 5.62 -10.32
CA GLN A 797 42.70 6.01 -11.68
C GLN A 797 43.96 6.90 -11.72
N ALA A 798 44.66 6.92 -12.87
CA ALA A 798 45.92 7.64 -12.99
C ALA A 798 45.66 9.16 -12.96
N GLY A 799 46.16 9.83 -11.93
CA GLY A 799 45.88 11.24 -11.64
C GLY A 799 45.07 11.46 -10.36
N GLU A 800 44.40 10.42 -9.84
CA GLU A 800 43.75 10.47 -8.52
C GLU A 800 44.80 10.58 -7.40
N ALA A 801 44.35 11.02 -6.21
CA ALA A 801 45.23 11.26 -5.07
C ALA A 801 45.95 9.99 -4.61
N LYS A 802 47.19 10.14 -4.13
CA LYS A 802 47.99 9.01 -3.59
C LYS A 802 47.60 8.63 -2.16
N THR A 803 46.79 9.45 -1.51
CA THR A 803 46.19 9.23 -0.19
C THR A 803 44.88 8.44 -0.25
N CYS A 804 44.34 8.23 -1.45
CA CYS A 804 43.19 7.38 -1.70
C CYS A 804 43.41 5.95 -1.17
N GLU A 805 42.44 5.41 -0.43
CA GLU A 805 42.44 4.00 -0.03
C GLU A 805 42.22 3.10 -1.26
N ALA A 806 42.58 1.82 -1.17
CA ALA A 806 42.29 0.89 -2.26
C ALA A 806 40.76 0.79 -2.49
N PRO A 807 40.28 0.64 -3.74
CA PRO A 807 38.88 0.38 -4.04
C PRO A 807 38.33 -0.86 -3.32
N ASP A 808 37.18 -0.67 -2.70
CA ASP A 808 36.29 -1.67 -2.10
C ASP A 808 35.26 -2.16 -3.15
N GLY A 809 34.12 -2.73 -2.75
CA GLY A 809 33.15 -3.28 -3.69
C GLY A 809 33.51 -4.68 -4.18
N TYR A 810 33.18 -5.00 -5.44
CA TYR A 810 33.25 -6.36 -6.01
C TYR A 810 33.93 -6.37 -7.37
N VAL A 811 34.54 -7.50 -7.72
CA VAL A 811 34.94 -7.84 -9.10
C VAL A 811 34.17 -9.06 -9.58
N GLN A 812 33.41 -8.92 -10.65
CA GLN A 812 32.86 -10.05 -11.40
C GLN A 812 33.76 -10.32 -12.61
N PHE A 813 34.07 -11.59 -12.83
CA PHE A 813 34.77 -12.05 -14.03
C PHE A 813 33.76 -12.57 -15.04
N TYR A 814 34.06 -12.42 -16.33
CA TYR A 814 33.23 -12.90 -17.43
C TYR A 814 34.08 -13.70 -18.43
N ILE A 815 33.46 -14.68 -19.08
CA ILE A 815 34.01 -15.38 -20.24
C ILE A 815 32.92 -15.38 -21.32
N ASN A 816 33.26 -14.88 -22.51
CA ASN A 816 32.33 -14.75 -23.64
C ASN A 816 31.04 -13.98 -23.28
N GLY A 817 31.16 -12.92 -22.47
CA GLY A 817 30.04 -12.09 -22.01
C GLY A 817 29.25 -12.67 -20.81
N VAL A 818 29.42 -13.95 -20.48
CA VAL A 818 28.73 -14.63 -19.37
C VAL A 818 29.53 -14.52 -18.07
N ALA A 819 28.86 -14.19 -16.97
CA ALA A 819 29.47 -14.06 -15.65
C ALA A 819 29.94 -15.43 -15.11
N VAL A 820 31.22 -15.55 -14.76
CA VAL A 820 31.81 -16.80 -14.26
C VAL A 820 32.16 -16.74 -12.77
N GLY A 821 31.56 -17.64 -11.99
CA GLY A 821 31.71 -17.70 -10.53
C GLY A 821 31.05 -16.52 -9.80
N ALA A 822 31.06 -16.59 -8.47
CA ALA A 822 30.51 -15.52 -7.62
C ALA A 822 31.41 -14.26 -7.63
N PRO A 823 30.84 -13.05 -7.46
CA PRO A 823 31.61 -11.82 -7.36
C PRO A 823 32.62 -11.85 -6.22
N VAL A 824 33.87 -11.45 -6.49
CA VAL A 824 34.93 -11.40 -5.48
C VAL A 824 34.86 -10.08 -4.71
N GLU A 825 34.46 -10.14 -3.44
CA GLU A 825 34.37 -8.98 -2.55
C GLU A 825 35.76 -8.45 -2.18
N LEU A 826 36.08 -7.26 -2.70
CA LEU A 826 37.36 -6.59 -2.45
C LEU A 826 37.52 -6.17 -0.99
N ALA A 827 36.45 -5.78 -0.29
CA ALA A 827 36.53 -5.26 1.09
C ALA A 827 37.23 -6.23 2.07
N LYS A 828 37.13 -7.55 1.84
CA LYS A 828 37.75 -8.61 2.66
C LYS A 828 39.23 -8.87 2.32
N LEU A 829 39.76 -8.26 1.26
CA LEU A 829 41.11 -8.51 0.76
C LEU A 829 42.12 -7.49 1.31
N SER A 830 43.33 -7.96 1.59
CA SER A 830 44.43 -7.09 2.04
C SER A 830 44.83 -6.12 0.95
N ALA A 831 44.84 -4.82 1.29
CA ALA A 831 45.36 -3.78 0.41
C ALA A 831 46.89 -3.86 0.30
N GLN A 832 47.40 -3.63 -0.90
CA GLN A 832 48.82 -3.54 -1.22
C GLN A 832 49.11 -2.16 -1.82
N THR A 833 50.38 -1.73 -1.86
CA THR A 833 50.79 -0.48 -2.51
C THR A 833 51.65 -0.81 -3.72
N ASP A 834 51.34 -0.20 -4.87
CA ASP A 834 52.14 -0.37 -6.10
C ASP A 834 53.35 0.59 -6.14
N THR A 835 54.19 0.43 -7.17
CA THR A 835 55.39 1.26 -7.37
C THR A 835 55.09 2.73 -7.64
N ASP A 836 53.87 3.05 -8.07
CA ASP A 836 53.42 4.41 -8.31
C ASP A 836 52.84 5.04 -7.03
N GLY A 837 52.75 4.29 -5.93
CA GLY A 837 52.21 4.74 -4.65
C GLY A 837 50.68 4.70 -4.56
N TYR A 838 50.00 3.96 -5.44
CA TYR A 838 48.56 3.70 -5.31
C TYR A 838 48.30 2.45 -4.48
N TYR A 839 47.29 2.52 -3.59
CA TYR A 839 46.78 1.34 -2.92
C TYR A 839 45.87 0.53 -3.86
N TYR A 840 45.99 -0.78 -3.85
CA TYR A 840 45.22 -1.70 -4.69
C TYR A 840 44.82 -2.97 -3.95
N ARG A 841 43.83 -3.68 -4.47
CA ARG A 841 43.45 -5.03 -4.03
C ARG A 841 43.41 -5.99 -5.22
N THR A 842 43.65 -7.27 -4.97
CA THR A 842 43.78 -8.31 -6.00
C THR A 842 42.63 -9.31 -5.87
N ALA A 843 41.63 -9.21 -6.74
CA ALA A 843 40.62 -10.26 -6.89
C ALA A 843 41.21 -11.46 -7.64
N SER A 844 40.90 -12.67 -7.20
CA SER A 844 41.30 -13.90 -7.89
C SER A 844 40.26 -14.98 -7.70
N VAL A 845 39.95 -15.72 -8.77
CA VAL A 845 39.04 -16.86 -8.78
C VAL A 845 39.71 -18.01 -9.53
N THR A 846 39.52 -19.24 -9.06
CA THR A 846 40.04 -20.45 -9.73
C THR A 846 38.89 -21.42 -9.98
N PHE A 847 38.72 -21.79 -11.24
CA PHE A 847 37.78 -22.82 -11.69
C PHE A 847 38.52 -24.13 -11.86
N ASP A 848 37.96 -25.23 -11.34
CA ASP A 848 38.48 -26.60 -11.48
C ASP A 848 37.53 -27.41 -12.37
N PHE A 849 37.94 -27.64 -13.61
CA PHE A 849 37.19 -28.39 -14.63
C PHE A 849 37.38 -29.92 -14.51
N THR A 850 38.04 -30.39 -13.45
CA THR A 850 38.11 -31.81 -13.11
C THR A 850 37.02 -32.26 -12.14
N GLN A 851 36.32 -31.30 -11.52
CA GLN A 851 35.20 -31.50 -10.61
C GLN A 851 33.88 -31.03 -11.25
N GLY A 852 32.73 -31.39 -10.66
CA GLY A 852 31.43 -30.84 -11.07
C GLY A 852 31.20 -29.43 -10.49
N GLY A 853 30.29 -28.66 -11.10
CA GLY A 853 29.90 -27.32 -10.62
C GLY A 853 30.85 -26.19 -11.02
N TYR A 854 31.63 -26.33 -12.10
CA TYR A 854 32.28 -25.19 -12.75
C TYR A 854 31.26 -24.35 -13.52
N PRO A 855 31.48 -23.03 -13.71
CA PRO A 855 30.52 -22.16 -14.38
C PRO A 855 30.34 -22.56 -15.84
N ALA A 856 29.12 -22.38 -16.36
CA ALA A 856 28.82 -22.55 -17.77
C ALA A 856 29.55 -21.47 -18.59
N ILE A 857 30.10 -21.87 -19.74
CA ILE A 857 30.84 -21.00 -20.65
C ILE A 857 30.26 -21.21 -22.05
N PRO A 858 29.67 -20.18 -22.69
CA PRO A 858 29.19 -20.32 -24.06
C PRO A 858 30.37 -20.45 -25.01
N SER A 859 30.19 -21.21 -26.09
CA SER A 859 31.16 -21.33 -27.17
C SER A 859 31.14 -20.11 -28.09
N ARG A 860 32.05 -20.11 -29.07
CA ARG A 860 32.12 -19.12 -30.14
C ARG A 860 32.56 -19.82 -31.42
N GLU A 861 32.00 -19.42 -32.56
CA GLU A 861 32.36 -19.96 -33.88
C GLU A 861 33.87 -19.87 -34.19
N ASP A 862 34.55 -18.86 -33.65
CA ASP A 862 35.98 -18.63 -33.86
C ASP A 862 36.89 -19.51 -32.99
N GLY A 863 36.33 -20.31 -32.06
CA GLY A 863 37.07 -21.18 -31.14
C GLY A 863 37.87 -20.43 -30.08
N LYS A 864 37.58 -19.13 -29.87
CA LYS A 864 38.30 -18.27 -28.92
C LYS A 864 37.46 -17.99 -27.67
N PHE A 865 38.11 -17.44 -26.66
CA PHE A 865 37.46 -16.97 -25.44
C PHE A 865 37.85 -15.52 -25.16
N ILE A 866 36.86 -14.64 -24.99
CA ILE A 866 37.07 -13.28 -24.49
C ILE A 866 36.85 -13.32 -22.99
N ILE A 867 37.89 -13.06 -22.21
CA ILE A 867 37.77 -12.93 -20.75
C ILE A 867 37.75 -11.45 -20.37
N GLU A 868 36.94 -11.10 -19.37
CA GLU A 868 36.79 -9.74 -18.83
C GLU A 868 36.78 -9.74 -17.30
N ALA A 869 37.06 -8.57 -16.71
CA ALA A 869 36.93 -8.33 -15.27
C ALA A 869 36.30 -6.94 -15.07
N LYS A 870 35.17 -6.88 -14.36
CA LYS A 870 34.39 -5.66 -14.13
C LYS A 870 34.27 -5.40 -12.64
N HIS A 871 34.62 -4.19 -12.23
CA HIS A 871 34.60 -3.71 -10.86
C HIS A 871 33.40 -2.78 -10.63
N TYR A 872 32.62 -3.05 -9.59
CA TYR A 872 31.40 -2.29 -9.27
C TYR A 872 31.08 -2.32 -7.77
N GLY A 873 30.11 -1.51 -7.34
CA GLY A 873 29.60 -1.52 -5.97
C GLY A 873 30.56 -0.97 -4.90
N SER A 874 31.61 -0.26 -5.31
CA SER A 874 32.51 0.46 -4.39
C SER A 874 31.80 1.65 -3.71
N THR A 875 32.12 1.91 -2.44
CA THR A 875 31.61 3.07 -1.70
C THR A 875 32.10 4.40 -2.26
N ASN A 876 33.35 4.42 -2.75
CA ASN A 876 34.11 5.66 -3.01
C ASN A 876 34.55 5.85 -4.47
N TYR A 877 34.39 4.82 -5.30
CA TYR A 877 34.87 4.82 -6.69
C TYR A 877 33.77 4.65 -7.71
N THR A 878 33.96 5.22 -8.91
CA THR A 878 33.20 4.83 -10.09
C THR A 878 33.55 3.41 -10.52
N ASP A 879 32.59 2.75 -11.15
CA ASP A 879 32.71 1.38 -11.65
C ASP A 879 33.69 1.37 -12.85
N SER A 880 34.45 0.28 -13.04
CA SER A 880 35.46 0.21 -14.10
C SER A 880 35.65 -1.20 -14.66
N GLU A 881 36.14 -1.29 -15.89
CA GLU A 881 36.37 -2.54 -16.59
C GLU A 881 37.85 -2.69 -16.95
N GLY A 882 38.36 -3.91 -16.89
CA GLY A 882 39.69 -4.25 -17.38
C GLY A 882 39.72 -4.36 -18.90
N THR A 883 40.88 -4.15 -19.52
CA THR A 883 41.06 -4.47 -20.94
C THR A 883 40.77 -5.95 -21.17
N PRO A 884 39.80 -6.32 -22.03
CA PRO A 884 39.50 -7.72 -22.32
C PRO A 884 40.73 -8.46 -22.88
N ILE A 885 40.83 -9.75 -22.59
CA ILE A 885 41.88 -10.61 -23.13
C ILE A 885 41.22 -11.65 -24.03
N GLU A 886 41.66 -11.69 -25.28
CA GLU A 886 41.31 -12.74 -26.23
C GLU A 886 42.26 -13.93 -26.05
N LEU A 887 41.70 -15.11 -25.82
CA LEU A 887 42.40 -16.38 -25.68
C LEU A 887 42.11 -17.24 -26.92
N ASP A 888 43.14 -17.73 -27.59
CA ASP A 888 42.97 -18.76 -28.61
C ASP A 888 42.79 -20.12 -27.90
N GLY A 889 41.71 -20.85 -28.21
CA GLY A 889 41.47 -22.18 -27.65
C GLY A 889 42.63 -23.15 -27.93
N ALA A 890 43.35 -22.97 -29.05
CA ALA A 890 44.51 -23.79 -29.41
C ALA A 890 45.73 -23.59 -28.47
N ASP A 891 45.83 -22.45 -27.78
CA ASP A 891 46.89 -22.16 -26.81
C ASP A 891 46.56 -22.71 -25.40
N LEU A 892 45.33 -23.19 -25.17
CA LEU A 892 44.90 -23.81 -23.92
C LEU A 892 45.18 -25.33 -23.90
N PRO A 893 45.51 -25.93 -22.74
CA PRO A 893 45.76 -27.37 -22.65
C PRO A 893 44.60 -28.20 -23.22
N GLY A 894 44.89 -29.09 -24.18
CA GLY A 894 43.88 -29.92 -24.84
C GLY A 894 42.95 -29.21 -25.83
N GLY A 895 43.17 -27.92 -26.14
CA GLY A 895 42.48 -27.22 -27.22
C GLY A 895 41.22 -26.45 -26.81
N GLY A 896 41.02 -26.15 -25.52
CA GLY A 896 39.94 -25.25 -25.09
C GLY A 896 39.60 -25.29 -23.59
N LEU A 897 38.53 -24.57 -23.26
CA LEU A 897 37.73 -24.73 -22.02
C LEU A 897 36.51 -25.62 -22.33
N PRO A 898 35.90 -26.30 -21.33
CA PRO A 898 34.61 -26.93 -21.53
C PRO A 898 33.54 -25.86 -21.78
N THR A 899 32.79 -26.00 -22.86
CA THR A 899 31.68 -25.11 -23.21
C THR A 899 30.34 -25.84 -23.14
N THR A 900 29.27 -25.07 -22.95
CA THR A 900 27.89 -25.50 -23.11
C THR A 900 27.13 -24.35 -23.75
N ASP A 901 26.21 -24.66 -24.67
CA ASP A 901 25.42 -23.67 -25.39
C ASP A 901 23.93 -23.98 -25.19
N PRO A 902 23.08 -22.94 -25.03
CA PRO A 902 21.64 -23.08 -24.91
C PRO A 902 21.00 -23.49 -26.25
N PRO A 903 19.73 -23.94 -26.27
CA PRO A 903 19.04 -24.33 -27.50
C PRO A 903 19.05 -23.23 -28.57
N GLU A 904 19.23 -23.61 -29.83
CA GLU A 904 19.09 -22.72 -30.97
C GLU A 904 17.62 -22.64 -31.41
N ALA A 905 17.17 -21.43 -31.78
CA ALA A 905 15.84 -21.17 -32.32
C ALA A 905 15.94 -20.69 -33.78
N GLU A 906 15.42 -21.45 -34.74
CA GLU A 906 15.38 -21.08 -36.16
C GLU A 906 13.96 -20.73 -36.61
N ILE A 907 13.81 -19.74 -37.50
CA ILE A 907 12.52 -19.48 -38.17
C ILE A 907 12.38 -20.40 -39.39
N LYS A 908 11.29 -21.16 -39.44
CA LYS A 908 10.98 -22.13 -40.49
C LYS A 908 10.80 -21.48 -41.87
N PRO A 909 11.27 -22.13 -42.97
CA PRO A 909 11.25 -21.54 -44.31
C PRO A 909 9.85 -21.12 -44.79
N GLY A 910 9.74 -19.90 -45.30
CA GLY A 910 8.50 -19.34 -45.87
C GLY A 910 7.61 -18.58 -44.89
N GLN A 911 8.00 -18.46 -43.61
CA GLN A 911 7.31 -17.64 -42.62
C GLN A 911 7.67 -16.15 -42.75
N PRO A 912 6.73 -15.20 -42.55
CA PRO A 912 7.02 -13.77 -42.64
C PRO A 912 8.03 -13.29 -41.59
N GLY A 913 8.86 -12.31 -41.96
CA GLY A 913 9.85 -11.69 -41.06
C GLY A 913 11.18 -12.45 -40.93
N GLY A 914 11.26 -13.70 -41.37
CA GLY A 914 12.51 -14.47 -41.36
C GLY A 914 13.58 -13.92 -42.31
N GLY A 915 14.84 -13.95 -41.87
CA GLY A 915 16.02 -13.57 -42.66
C GLY A 915 16.40 -14.60 -43.74
N GLU A 916 17.69 -14.81 -43.97
CA GLU A 916 18.15 -15.89 -44.86
C GLU A 916 17.70 -17.26 -44.30
N ASN A 917 16.85 -17.99 -45.05
CA ASN A 917 16.25 -19.26 -44.60
C ASN A 917 17.30 -20.24 -44.03
N GLY A 918 17.03 -20.78 -42.83
CA GLY A 918 17.90 -21.77 -42.16
C GLY A 918 19.13 -21.15 -41.49
N LYS A 919 18.90 -20.12 -40.67
CA LYS A 919 19.88 -19.54 -39.75
C LYS A 919 19.24 -19.38 -38.36
N PRO A 920 19.97 -19.73 -37.28
CA PRO A 920 19.57 -19.42 -35.91
C PRO A 920 19.31 -17.93 -35.69
N LEU A 921 18.36 -17.63 -34.82
CA LEU A 921 18.20 -16.31 -34.22
C LEU A 921 19.33 -16.08 -33.22
N GLU A 922 20.09 -14.99 -33.42
CA GLU A 922 21.13 -14.58 -32.47
C GLU A 922 20.46 -14.12 -31.15
N PRO A 923 20.86 -14.62 -29.98
CA PRO A 923 20.28 -14.22 -28.71
C PRO A 923 20.71 -12.80 -28.31
N ASP A 924 19.75 -12.00 -27.84
CA ASP A 924 19.96 -10.67 -27.28
C ASP A 924 20.81 -10.72 -25.99
N LYS A 925 20.69 -11.82 -25.24
CA LYS A 925 21.36 -12.04 -23.96
C LYS A 925 21.55 -13.52 -23.70
N VAL A 926 22.70 -13.89 -23.13
CA VAL A 926 22.97 -15.20 -22.54
C VAL A 926 23.50 -14.99 -21.12
N GLU A 927 22.98 -15.72 -20.13
CA GLU A 927 23.43 -15.64 -18.74
C GLU A 927 23.39 -17.01 -18.02
N PRO A 928 24.05 -17.17 -16.85
CA PRO A 928 24.00 -18.42 -16.10
C PRO A 928 22.62 -18.62 -15.46
N ASN A 929 22.03 -19.79 -15.66
CA ASN A 929 20.80 -20.17 -14.98
C ASN A 929 21.09 -20.38 -13.47
N PRO A 930 20.31 -19.76 -12.55
CA PRO A 930 20.49 -19.94 -11.11
C PRO A 930 20.01 -21.29 -10.58
N THR A 931 19.27 -22.06 -11.39
CA THR A 931 18.69 -23.36 -11.05
C THR A 931 19.72 -24.48 -11.32
N PRO A 932 20.08 -25.30 -10.33
CA PRO A 932 21.05 -26.38 -10.56
C PRO A 932 20.47 -27.45 -11.50
N ALA A 933 21.20 -27.77 -12.57
CA ALA A 933 20.81 -28.83 -13.50
C ALA A 933 20.63 -30.20 -12.81
N PRO A 934 19.83 -31.13 -13.37
CA PRO A 934 19.68 -32.52 -12.92
C PRO A 934 20.99 -33.35 -12.96
N GLY A 935 21.93 -33.03 -12.08
CA GLY A 935 23.30 -33.57 -12.08
C GLY A 935 24.35 -32.65 -11.42
N GLY A 936 24.00 -31.40 -11.10
CA GLY A 936 24.90 -30.44 -10.42
C GLY A 936 25.88 -29.72 -11.34
N GLY A 937 25.56 -29.64 -12.64
CA GLY A 937 26.21 -28.70 -13.57
C GLY A 937 25.60 -27.30 -13.49
N SER A 938 26.35 -26.30 -13.96
CA SER A 938 25.81 -24.98 -14.29
C SER A 938 25.32 -24.97 -15.73
N THR A 939 24.23 -24.26 -16.01
CA THR A 939 23.63 -24.14 -17.34
C THR A 939 23.45 -22.68 -17.75
N LEU A 940 23.07 -22.45 -19.01
CA LEU A 940 22.81 -21.13 -19.57
C LEU A 940 21.34 -20.94 -19.90
N ASP A 941 20.85 -19.72 -19.66
CA ASP A 941 19.59 -19.23 -20.22
C ASP A 941 19.92 -18.22 -21.32
N SER A 942 19.29 -18.37 -22.49
CA SER A 942 19.31 -17.39 -23.56
C SER A 942 17.95 -16.71 -23.74
N TYR A 943 18.00 -15.46 -24.20
CA TYR A 943 16.83 -14.64 -24.49
C TYR A 943 16.94 -14.12 -25.91
N VAL A 944 15.88 -14.30 -26.68
CA VAL A 944 15.78 -13.95 -28.11
C VAL A 944 14.50 -13.13 -28.29
N THR A 945 14.58 -12.01 -29.01
CA THR A 945 13.39 -11.27 -29.45
C THR A 945 13.12 -11.48 -30.94
N ASP A 946 11.85 -11.68 -31.29
CA ASP A 946 11.37 -11.76 -32.68
C ASP A 946 10.08 -10.94 -32.83
N LYS A 947 9.65 -10.68 -34.07
CA LYS A 947 8.52 -9.80 -34.36
C LYS A 947 7.68 -10.28 -35.54
N VAL A 948 6.37 -10.35 -35.33
CA VAL A 948 5.37 -10.60 -36.38
C VAL A 948 4.27 -9.53 -36.35
N VAL A 949 3.87 -9.06 -37.53
CA VAL A 949 2.71 -8.18 -37.70
C VAL A 949 1.63 -8.95 -38.48
N ARG A 950 0.36 -8.74 -38.17
CA ARG A 950 -0.80 -9.33 -38.84
C ARG A 950 -1.90 -8.27 -39.08
N PRO A 951 -2.69 -8.39 -40.17
CA PRO A 951 -3.91 -7.60 -40.34
C PRO A 951 -4.97 -8.02 -39.31
N THR A 952 -5.95 -7.15 -39.02
CA THR A 952 -7.14 -7.59 -38.27
C THR A 952 -7.95 -8.62 -39.05
N GLN A 953 -8.69 -9.45 -38.31
CA GLN A 953 -9.57 -10.49 -38.85
C GLN A 953 -10.91 -10.44 -38.11
N PRO A 954 -11.99 -9.93 -38.74
CA PRO A 954 -13.27 -9.75 -38.08
C PRO A 954 -13.83 -11.03 -37.43
N GLY A 955 -13.96 -11.01 -36.10
CA GLY A 955 -14.48 -12.12 -35.30
C GLY A 955 -13.51 -13.30 -35.08
N ALA A 956 -12.23 -13.18 -35.44
CA ALA A 956 -11.22 -14.20 -35.15
C ALA A 956 -10.49 -13.94 -33.82
N VAL A 957 -10.05 -15.01 -33.17
CA VAL A 957 -9.25 -15.00 -31.93
C VAL A 957 -8.11 -16.01 -32.11
N LEU A 958 -6.90 -15.67 -31.67
CA LEU A 958 -5.81 -16.64 -31.50
C LEU A 958 -5.86 -17.13 -30.05
N ASP A 959 -6.48 -18.28 -29.83
CA ASP A 959 -6.50 -18.95 -28.53
C ASP A 959 -5.16 -19.67 -28.25
N LYS A 960 -5.07 -20.34 -27.09
CA LYS A 960 -3.86 -21.05 -26.68
C LYS A 960 -3.45 -22.14 -27.67
N GLU A 961 -4.38 -22.98 -28.11
CA GLU A 961 -4.10 -24.07 -29.07
C GLU A 961 -3.63 -23.48 -30.42
N GLY A 962 -4.26 -22.40 -30.90
CA GLY A 962 -3.82 -21.68 -32.09
C GLY A 962 -2.46 -21.00 -31.95
N ALA A 963 -2.10 -20.53 -30.75
CA ALA A 963 -0.78 -19.99 -30.47
C ALA A 963 0.30 -21.10 -30.44
N GLU A 964 0.01 -22.25 -29.82
CA GLU A 964 0.87 -23.45 -29.84
C GLU A 964 1.13 -23.90 -31.29
N ASP A 965 0.08 -24.07 -32.10
CA ASP A 965 0.19 -24.41 -33.53
C ASP A 965 1.01 -23.36 -34.30
N PHE A 966 0.78 -22.06 -34.05
CA PHE A 966 1.50 -20.98 -34.72
C PHE A 966 3.00 -20.94 -34.37
N ILE A 967 3.36 -21.15 -33.09
CA ILE A 967 4.76 -21.25 -32.66
C ILE A 967 5.42 -22.49 -33.28
N ASN A 968 4.73 -23.62 -33.30
CA ASN A 968 5.23 -24.86 -33.91
C ASN A 968 5.35 -24.78 -35.44
N ASP A 969 4.50 -24.02 -36.13
CA ASP A 969 4.65 -23.74 -37.57
C ASP A 969 5.74 -22.67 -37.84
N ARG A 970 6.04 -21.79 -36.87
CA ARG A 970 7.01 -20.70 -37.02
C ARG A 970 8.45 -21.10 -36.72
N TYR A 971 8.70 -21.85 -35.64
CA TYR A 971 10.04 -22.11 -35.15
C TYR A 971 10.46 -23.58 -35.23
N GLU A 972 11.75 -23.82 -35.43
CA GLU A 972 12.43 -25.09 -35.18
C GLU A 972 13.42 -24.87 -34.05
N PHE A 973 13.23 -25.56 -32.92
CA PHE A 973 14.15 -25.50 -31.79
C PHE A 973 15.04 -26.74 -31.78
N ALA A 974 16.33 -26.56 -31.52
CA ALA A 974 17.29 -27.66 -31.46
C ALA A 974 18.26 -27.50 -30.29
N ASP A 975 18.68 -28.61 -29.69
CA ASP A 975 19.79 -28.60 -28.74
C ASP A 975 21.14 -28.35 -29.43
N ASN A 976 22.20 -28.14 -28.65
CA ASN A 976 23.58 -27.97 -29.12
C ASN A 976 24.18 -29.17 -29.89
N GLN A 977 23.42 -30.24 -30.11
CA GLN A 977 23.77 -31.39 -30.94
C GLN A 977 22.92 -31.49 -32.22
N GLY A 978 22.01 -30.54 -32.45
CA GLY A 978 21.09 -30.49 -33.59
C GLY A 978 19.92 -31.47 -33.45
N LYS A 979 19.56 -31.89 -32.23
CA LYS A 979 18.37 -32.72 -31.97
C LYS A 979 17.18 -31.80 -31.70
N PRO A 980 16.02 -32.02 -32.34
CA PRO A 980 14.86 -31.16 -32.16
C PRO A 980 14.31 -31.21 -30.74
N LEU A 981 13.85 -30.06 -30.26
CA LEU A 981 13.16 -29.84 -29.00
C LEU A 981 11.74 -29.31 -29.26
N GLU A 982 10.82 -29.58 -28.35
CA GLU A 982 9.45 -29.04 -28.35
C GLU A 982 9.35 -27.98 -27.24
N PRO A 983 8.54 -26.93 -27.38
CA PRO A 983 8.35 -25.94 -26.32
C PRO A 983 7.80 -26.53 -25.01
N ASP A 984 8.42 -26.15 -23.89
CA ASP A 984 7.98 -26.54 -22.54
C ASP A 984 6.85 -25.61 -22.03
N GLU A 985 6.89 -24.34 -22.44
CA GLU A 985 6.01 -23.28 -21.95
C GLU A 985 5.71 -22.27 -23.07
N ILE A 986 4.42 -21.93 -23.23
CA ILE A 986 3.93 -20.88 -24.14
C ILE A 986 2.90 -20.04 -23.38
N ILE A 987 3.18 -18.75 -23.23
CA ILE A 987 2.36 -17.76 -22.51
C ILE A 987 2.10 -16.55 -23.41
N ILE A 988 0.91 -15.97 -23.35
CA ILE A 988 0.53 -14.76 -24.08
C ILE A 988 0.38 -13.60 -23.10
N TYR A 989 1.14 -12.53 -23.29
CA TYR A 989 1.04 -11.29 -22.52
C TYR A 989 0.39 -10.17 -23.32
N ASP A 990 -0.42 -9.33 -22.65
CA ASP A 990 -0.83 -8.03 -23.19
C ASP A 990 0.28 -6.97 -23.06
N LYS A 991 0.08 -5.79 -23.67
CA LYS A 991 1.04 -4.66 -23.61
C LYS A 991 1.28 -4.09 -22.20
N GLU A 992 0.40 -4.39 -21.24
CA GLU A 992 0.56 -4.03 -19.82
C GLU A 992 1.40 -5.08 -19.06
N GLY A 993 1.63 -6.25 -19.65
CA GLY A 993 2.37 -7.37 -19.08
C GLY A 993 1.51 -8.36 -18.27
N ASN A 994 0.17 -8.36 -18.46
CA ASN A 994 -0.70 -9.35 -17.84
C ASN A 994 -0.76 -10.62 -18.69
N ASP A 995 -0.76 -11.78 -18.04
CA ASP A 995 -1.04 -13.07 -18.70
C ASP A 995 -2.50 -13.10 -19.18
N ILE A 996 -2.69 -13.32 -20.48
CA ILE A 996 -3.97 -13.45 -21.17
C ILE A 996 -4.08 -14.78 -21.92
N THR A 997 -3.24 -15.78 -21.62
CA THR A 997 -3.16 -17.07 -22.34
C THR A 997 -4.52 -17.77 -22.43
N ASP A 998 -5.30 -17.78 -21.33
CA ASP A 998 -6.66 -18.36 -21.29
C ASP A 998 -7.72 -17.53 -22.04
N LYS A 999 -7.45 -16.26 -22.34
CA LYS A 999 -8.34 -15.36 -23.10
C LYS A 999 -8.03 -15.36 -24.60
N GLY A 1000 -6.77 -15.60 -24.97
CA GLY A 1000 -6.26 -15.47 -26.33
C GLY A 1000 -6.16 -14.01 -26.81
N ILE A 1001 -5.63 -13.85 -28.03
CA ILE A 1001 -5.51 -12.56 -28.72
C ILE A 1001 -6.77 -12.31 -29.55
N ASP A 1002 -7.50 -11.23 -29.27
CA ASP A 1002 -8.61 -10.76 -30.13
C ASP A 1002 -8.04 -10.19 -31.44
N LEU A 1003 -8.03 -10.99 -32.51
CA LEU A 1003 -7.54 -10.59 -33.82
C LEU A 1003 -8.49 -9.61 -34.53
N SER A 1004 -9.69 -9.36 -34.01
CA SER A 1004 -10.67 -8.46 -34.63
C SER A 1004 -10.38 -6.97 -34.44
N LYS A 1005 -9.36 -6.62 -33.64
CA LYS A 1005 -8.97 -5.24 -33.33
C LYS A 1005 -7.45 -5.08 -33.37
N PRO A 1006 -6.94 -3.87 -33.64
CA PRO A 1006 -5.53 -3.58 -33.47
C PRO A 1006 -5.08 -3.72 -32.01
N GLY A 1007 -3.90 -4.31 -31.80
CA GLY A 1007 -3.31 -4.53 -30.48
C GLY A 1007 -1.87 -5.05 -30.58
N ASP A 1008 -1.06 -4.74 -29.57
CA ASP A 1008 0.31 -5.22 -29.43
C ASP A 1008 0.35 -6.25 -28.27
N TYR A 1009 0.94 -7.42 -28.51
CA TYR A 1009 0.99 -8.57 -27.59
C TYR A 1009 2.39 -9.20 -27.63
N VAL A 1010 2.74 -9.99 -26.61
CA VAL A 1010 3.97 -10.80 -26.61
C VAL A 1010 3.62 -12.27 -26.41
N ILE A 1011 4.06 -13.13 -27.31
CA ILE A 1011 4.01 -14.59 -27.12
C ILE A 1011 5.38 -15.03 -26.60
N HIS A 1012 5.42 -15.40 -25.33
CA HIS A 1012 6.60 -15.88 -24.61
C HIS A 1012 6.70 -17.40 -24.76
N VAL A 1013 7.82 -17.89 -25.28
CA VAL A 1013 8.07 -19.32 -25.53
C VAL A 1013 9.35 -19.73 -24.84
N LYS A 1014 9.33 -20.79 -24.05
CA LYS A 1014 10.53 -21.34 -23.40
C LYS A 1014 10.77 -22.79 -23.78
N VAL A 1015 12.04 -23.14 -23.98
CA VAL A 1015 12.52 -24.49 -24.35
C VAL A 1015 13.76 -24.84 -23.53
N GLU A 1016 13.84 -26.05 -22.99
CA GLU A 1016 14.97 -26.55 -22.18
C GLU A 1016 15.60 -27.83 -22.80
N ASP A 1017 16.95 -27.95 -22.77
CA ASP A 1017 17.66 -29.16 -23.24
C ASP A 1017 17.80 -30.23 -22.15
N GLU A 1018 18.24 -31.45 -22.51
CA GLU A 1018 18.45 -32.54 -21.54
C GLU A 1018 19.55 -32.24 -20.49
N ASN A 1019 20.32 -31.16 -20.65
CA ASN A 1019 21.34 -30.71 -19.70
C ASN A 1019 20.82 -29.60 -18.77
N GLY A 1020 19.65 -29.02 -19.03
CA GLY A 1020 19.06 -27.91 -18.28
C GLY A 1020 19.45 -26.51 -18.78
N ASN A 1021 19.99 -26.36 -20.00
CA ASN A 1021 20.14 -25.05 -20.65
C ASN A 1021 18.81 -24.66 -21.29
N SER A 1022 18.40 -23.39 -21.19
CA SER A 1022 17.13 -22.94 -21.75
C SER A 1022 17.28 -21.78 -22.75
N THR A 1023 16.31 -21.67 -23.65
CA THR A 1023 16.16 -20.57 -24.59
C THR A 1023 14.73 -20.05 -24.51
N THR A 1024 14.62 -18.74 -24.36
CA THR A 1024 13.36 -18.01 -24.23
C THR A 1024 13.21 -17.08 -25.45
N VAL A 1025 12.13 -17.24 -26.20
CA VAL A 1025 11.76 -16.38 -27.33
C VAL A 1025 10.59 -15.50 -26.92
N ASP A 1026 10.80 -14.19 -26.85
CA ASP A 1026 9.74 -13.19 -26.75
C ASP A 1026 9.37 -12.73 -28.17
N LEU A 1027 8.21 -13.18 -28.67
CA LEU A 1027 7.67 -12.78 -29.96
C LEU A 1027 6.69 -11.61 -29.81
N ASP A 1028 7.09 -10.41 -30.27
CA ASP A 1028 6.19 -9.27 -30.49
C ASP A 1028 5.12 -9.69 -31.53
N TYR A 1029 3.90 -10.00 -31.09
CA TYR A 1029 2.76 -10.33 -31.95
C TYR A 1029 1.83 -9.12 -32.07
N ILE A 1030 1.85 -8.47 -33.24
CA ILE A 1030 1.15 -7.20 -33.46
C ILE A 1030 0.00 -7.38 -34.45
N VAL A 1031 -1.20 -7.01 -34.04
CA VAL A 1031 -2.39 -6.90 -34.91
C VAL A 1031 -2.60 -5.44 -35.29
N LYS A 1032 -2.65 -5.09 -36.58
CA LYS A 1032 -2.83 -3.71 -37.07
C LYS A 1032 -3.65 -3.62 -38.36
N ASP A 1033 -4.33 -2.50 -38.53
CA ASP A 1033 -5.02 -2.13 -39.76
C ASP A 1033 -4.17 -1.21 -40.65
N PRO A 1034 -4.42 -1.16 -41.98
CA PRO A 1034 -3.85 -0.13 -42.85
C PRO A 1034 -4.49 1.24 -42.54
N PRO A 1035 -3.86 2.37 -42.94
CA PRO A 1035 -4.39 3.69 -42.63
C PRO A 1035 -5.78 3.90 -43.22
N GLU A 1036 -6.77 4.14 -42.36
CA GLU A 1036 -8.16 4.41 -42.76
C GLU A 1036 -8.25 5.73 -43.52
N VAL A 1037 -8.89 5.74 -44.69
CA VAL A 1037 -9.04 6.94 -45.53
C VAL A 1037 -10.50 7.08 -45.94
N GLU A 1038 -11.10 8.23 -45.64
CA GLU A 1038 -12.48 8.54 -45.98
C GLU A 1038 -12.55 9.67 -47.02
N ILE A 1039 -13.68 9.81 -47.71
CA ILE A 1039 -14.00 10.99 -48.52
C ILE A 1039 -14.64 12.04 -47.61
N LYS A 1040 -14.18 13.29 -47.70
CA LYS A 1040 -14.65 14.37 -46.82
C LYS A 1040 -16.14 14.67 -46.99
N PRO A 1041 -16.88 15.00 -45.91
CA PRO A 1041 -18.30 15.30 -45.98
C PRO A 1041 -18.67 16.36 -47.03
N GLY A 1042 -19.71 16.10 -47.81
CA GLY A 1042 -20.24 17.01 -48.83
C GLY A 1042 -19.55 16.97 -50.19
N GLN A 1043 -18.57 16.08 -50.40
CA GLN A 1043 -17.99 15.81 -51.71
C GLN A 1043 -18.92 14.90 -52.55
N PRO A 1044 -19.06 15.13 -53.87
CA PRO A 1044 -19.90 14.27 -54.72
C PRO A 1044 -19.26 12.89 -54.94
N GLY A 1045 -20.01 11.82 -54.68
CA GLY A 1045 -19.64 10.43 -54.97
C GLY A 1045 -20.31 9.88 -56.24
N GLU A 1046 -20.11 8.58 -56.51
CA GLU A 1046 -20.85 7.85 -57.55
C GLU A 1046 -22.35 7.82 -57.22
N PRO A 1047 -23.28 8.03 -58.18
CA PRO A 1047 -24.72 8.09 -57.88
C PRO A 1047 -25.26 6.80 -57.24
N GLU A 1048 -25.91 6.95 -56.09
CA GLU A 1048 -26.58 5.84 -55.39
C GLU A 1048 -28.04 5.73 -55.83
N LYS A 1049 -28.58 4.52 -55.89
CA LYS A 1049 -30.01 4.30 -56.14
C LYS A 1049 -30.76 4.28 -54.83
N ASP A 1050 -31.92 4.91 -54.81
CA ASP A 1050 -32.82 4.83 -53.68
C ASP A 1050 -33.79 3.65 -53.74
N GLU A 1051 -34.66 3.55 -52.73
CA GLU A 1051 -35.68 2.50 -52.60
C GLU A 1051 -36.67 2.49 -53.78
N ASP A 1052 -36.84 3.62 -54.49
CA ASP A 1052 -37.66 3.75 -55.69
C ASP A 1052 -36.86 3.52 -56.99
N GLY A 1053 -35.52 3.43 -56.90
CA GLY A 1053 -34.60 3.13 -57.99
C GLY A 1053 -34.14 4.34 -58.82
N GLU A 1054 -34.46 5.57 -58.40
CA GLU A 1054 -33.96 6.79 -59.03
C GLU A 1054 -32.55 7.14 -58.53
N ASP A 1055 -31.77 7.79 -59.40
CA ASP A 1055 -30.36 8.09 -59.13
C ASP A 1055 -30.26 9.33 -58.23
N LYS A 1056 -29.83 9.14 -56.98
CA LYS A 1056 -29.49 10.21 -56.03
C LYS A 1056 -28.01 10.58 -56.14
N PRO A 1057 -27.61 11.81 -55.75
CA PRO A 1057 -26.20 12.10 -55.46
C PRO A 1057 -25.73 11.13 -54.37
N GLY A 1058 -24.70 10.34 -54.65
CA GLY A 1058 -24.17 9.38 -53.67
C GLY A 1058 -23.62 10.07 -52.43
N THR A 1059 -23.65 9.36 -51.32
CA THR A 1059 -23.24 9.82 -49.98
C THR A 1059 -21.76 10.16 -49.87
N GLY A 1060 -20.95 9.78 -50.87
CA GLY A 1060 -19.51 10.01 -50.87
C GLY A 1060 -18.78 9.05 -49.94
N THR A 1061 -19.09 7.75 -49.99
CA THR A 1061 -18.39 6.70 -49.23
C THR A 1061 -17.36 5.99 -50.10
N LEU A 1062 -16.13 5.83 -49.58
CA LEU A 1062 -15.04 5.16 -50.29
C LEU A 1062 -15.30 3.64 -50.34
N GLN A 1063 -15.15 3.02 -51.51
CA GLN A 1063 -15.52 1.61 -51.69
C GLN A 1063 -14.28 0.70 -51.70
N PRO A 1064 -14.15 -0.31 -50.82
CA PRO A 1064 -12.99 -1.21 -50.85
C PRO A 1064 -12.97 -2.09 -52.11
N GLU A 1065 -11.78 -2.29 -52.70
CA GLU A 1065 -11.57 -3.29 -53.76
C GLU A 1065 -11.32 -4.69 -53.21
N ASN A 1066 -10.65 -4.74 -52.07
CA ASN A 1066 -10.26 -5.94 -51.35
C ASN A 1066 -10.23 -5.67 -49.83
N GLU A 1067 -10.21 -6.75 -49.07
CA GLU A 1067 -9.98 -6.71 -47.63
C GLU A 1067 -8.50 -6.39 -47.33
N PRO A 1068 -8.19 -5.84 -46.14
CA PRO A 1068 -6.81 -5.68 -45.67
C PRO A 1068 -6.03 -6.99 -45.74
N HIS A 1069 -4.82 -6.95 -46.28
CA HIS A 1069 -3.98 -8.14 -46.48
C HIS A 1069 -2.51 -7.82 -46.23
N GLN A 1070 -1.75 -8.84 -45.81
CA GLN A 1070 -0.32 -8.71 -45.60
C GLN A 1070 0.46 -8.87 -46.92
N GLY A 1071 1.34 -7.92 -47.20
CA GLY A 1071 2.28 -7.96 -48.31
C GLY A 1071 3.44 -8.93 -48.06
N GLY A 1072 4.17 -9.28 -49.13
CA GLY A 1072 5.39 -10.10 -49.04
C GLY A 1072 6.58 -9.39 -48.37
N ASP A 1073 6.44 -8.11 -48.05
CA ASP A 1073 7.33 -7.28 -47.23
C ASP A 1073 6.93 -7.27 -45.74
N GLY A 1074 5.86 -7.98 -45.36
CA GLY A 1074 5.35 -8.07 -43.99
C GLY A 1074 4.41 -6.93 -43.57
N LEU A 1075 4.18 -5.93 -44.42
CA LEU A 1075 3.33 -4.77 -44.14
C LEU A 1075 1.85 -5.04 -44.49
N VAL A 1076 0.92 -4.24 -43.96
CA VAL A 1076 -0.52 -4.38 -44.25
C VAL A 1076 -0.95 -3.38 -45.33
N HIS A 1077 -1.72 -3.87 -46.31
CA HIS A 1077 -2.21 -3.06 -47.44
C HIS A 1077 -3.70 -3.25 -47.72
N GLN A 1078 -4.34 -2.22 -48.26
CA GLN A 1078 -5.71 -2.25 -48.78
C GLN A 1078 -5.83 -1.39 -50.05
N ASN A 1079 -6.67 -1.80 -51.00
CA ASN A 1079 -7.02 -1.02 -52.18
C ASN A 1079 -8.49 -0.58 -52.13
N CYS A 1080 -8.79 0.61 -52.63
CA CYS A 1080 -10.12 1.23 -52.66
C CYS A 1080 -10.41 1.87 -54.03
N LYS A 1081 -11.69 2.09 -54.34
CA LYS A 1081 -12.22 2.76 -55.54
C LYS A 1081 -12.94 4.04 -55.19
N ASP A 1082 -12.80 5.02 -56.07
CA ASP A 1082 -13.59 6.25 -56.08
C ASP A 1082 -13.83 6.74 -57.52
N VAL A 1083 -14.86 7.55 -57.74
CA VAL A 1083 -15.22 8.11 -59.05
C VAL A 1083 -15.65 9.56 -58.92
N VAL A 1084 -15.07 10.43 -59.75
CA VAL A 1084 -15.44 11.86 -59.88
C VAL A 1084 -15.88 12.14 -61.31
N TYR A 1085 -17.02 12.81 -61.47
CA TYR A 1085 -17.55 13.26 -62.76
C TYR A 1085 -17.49 14.79 -62.87
N GLU A 1086 -16.80 15.32 -63.88
CA GLU A 1086 -16.67 16.76 -64.08
C GLU A 1086 -16.91 17.18 -65.54
N LYS A 1087 -17.34 18.42 -65.77
CA LYS A 1087 -17.57 18.93 -67.13
C LYS A 1087 -16.24 19.18 -67.85
N VAL A 1088 -16.26 19.02 -69.17
CA VAL A 1088 -15.16 19.49 -70.02
C VAL A 1088 -15.06 21.02 -69.94
N GLU A 1089 -13.84 21.49 -69.76
CA GLU A 1089 -13.49 22.91 -69.68
C GLU A 1089 -12.16 23.12 -70.38
N ASN A 1090 -11.95 24.28 -71.02
CA ASN A 1090 -10.72 24.54 -71.77
C ASN A 1090 -9.53 24.93 -70.85
N THR A 1091 -9.21 24.04 -69.92
CA THR A 1091 -8.24 24.17 -68.83
C THR A 1091 -7.50 22.83 -68.65
N VAL A 1092 -6.24 22.88 -68.21
CA VAL A 1092 -5.46 21.69 -67.81
C VAL A 1092 -5.11 21.83 -66.34
N LEU A 1093 -5.45 20.84 -65.52
CA LEU A 1093 -4.98 20.75 -64.14
C LEU A 1093 -3.55 20.18 -64.14
N SER A 1094 -2.62 20.88 -63.51
CA SER A 1094 -1.27 20.38 -63.24
C SER A 1094 -1.29 19.31 -62.15
N GLN A 1095 -0.22 18.51 -62.06
CA GLN A 1095 0.04 17.57 -60.96
C GLN A 1095 -0.28 18.16 -59.57
N GLN A 1096 0.18 19.39 -59.30
CA GLN A 1096 0.00 20.05 -57.99
C GLN A 1096 -1.46 20.46 -57.72
N GLU A 1097 -2.23 20.78 -58.76
CA GLU A 1097 -3.66 21.05 -58.63
C GLU A 1097 -4.45 19.75 -58.39
N VAL A 1098 -4.00 18.62 -58.96
CA VAL A 1098 -4.60 17.30 -58.68
C VAL A 1098 -4.24 16.80 -57.26
N GLU A 1099 -3.01 17.03 -56.79
CA GLU A 1099 -2.63 16.80 -55.38
C GLU A 1099 -3.47 17.68 -54.42
N THR A 1100 -3.77 18.91 -54.82
CA THR A 1100 -4.68 19.80 -54.06
C THR A 1100 -6.12 19.26 -54.05
N LEU A 1101 -6.60 18.70 -55.16
CA LEU A 1101 -7.90 18.03 -55.26
C LEU A 1101 -7.96 16.79 -54.36
N VAL A 1102 -6.91 15.96 -54.34
CA VAL A 1102 -6.80 14.77 -53.49
C VAL A 1102 -6.86 15.17 -52.00
N ASN A 1103 -6.05 16.13 -51.56
CA ASN A 1103 -6.06 16.63 -50.18
C ASN A 1103 -7.36 17.36 -49.79
N GLY A 1104 -8.07 17.93 -50.77
CA GLY A 1104 -9.39 18.53 -50.59
C GLY A 1104 -10.53 17.51 -50.53
N ARG A 1105 -10.32 16.30 -51.09
CA ARG A 1105 -11.35 15.26 -51.22
C ARG A 1105 -11.27 14.17 -50.15
N TYR A 1106 -10.07 13.76 -49.71
CA TYR A 1106 -9.93 12.69 -48.72
C TYR A 1106 -9.49 13.20 -47.35
N GLU A 1107 -10.09 12.68 -46.29
CA GLU A 1107 -9.59 12.84 -44.93
C GLU A 1107 -8.47 11.80 -44.73
N ILE A 1108 -7.27 12.27 -44.43
CA ILE A 1108 -6.05 11.46 -44.40
C ILE A 1108 -5.48 11.49 -42.98
N PRO A 1109 -5.21 10.34 -42.33
CA PRO A 1109 -4.73 10.30 -40.96
C PRO A 1109 -3.45 11.10 -40.75
N ALA A 1110 -3.40 11.87 -39.65
CA ALA A 1110 -2.25 12.70 -39.32
C ALA A 1110 -0.96 11.86 -39.21
N GLY A 1111 0.13 12.36 -39.80
CA GLY A 1111 1.41 11.66 -39.88
C GLY A 1111 1.60 10.80 -41.13
N SER A 1112 0.54 10.54 -41.90
CA SER A 1112 0.63 9.73 -43.13
C SER A 1112 1.37 10.45 -44.28
N ASN A 1113 2.12 9.69 -45.06
CA ASN A 1113 2.72 10.14 -46.32
C ASN A 1113 1.78 9.84 -47.49
N VAL A 1114 1.61 10.79 -48.41
CA VAL A 1114 0.68 10.68 -49.55
C VAL A 1114 1.45 10.84 -50.86
N SER A 1115 1.24 9.93 -51.81
CA SER A 1115 1.75 10.06 -53.18
C SER A 1115 0.63 9.89 -54.20
N VAL A 1116 0.67 10.69 -55.27
CA VAL A 1116 -0.40 10.81 -56.27
C VAL A 1116 0.16 10.59 -57.67
N VAL A 1117 -0.36 9.61 -58.41
CA VAL A 1117 0.06 9.29 -59.78
C VAL A 1117 -1.13 9.38 -60.73
N ILE A 1118 -1.05 10.27 -61.71
CA ILE A 1118 -2.10 10.45 -62.73
C ILE A 1118 -1.78 9.57 -63.95
N LYS A 1119 -2.74 8.75 -64.37
CA LYS A 1119 -2.70 7.96 -65.60
C LYS A 1119 -3.81 8.39 -66.55
N ASP A 1120 -3.51 8.49 -67.83
CA ASP A 1120 -4.52 8.72 -68.87
C ASP A 1120 -5.39 7.48 -69.13
N SER A 1121 -6.42 7.62 -69.97
CA SER A 1121 -7.33 6.53 -70.36
C SER A 1121 -6.67 5.33 -71.06
N THR A 1122 -5.36 5.39 -71.36
CA THR A 1122 -4.57 4.26 -71.87
C THR A 1122 -3.70 3.60 -70.78
N GLY A 1123 -3.78 4.09 -69.54
CA GLY A 1123 -2.96 3.64 -68.40
C GLY A 1123 -1.57 4.27 -68.34
N LYS A 1124 -1.26 5.24 -69.21
CA LYS A 1124 0.05 5.88 -69.27
C LYS A 1124 0.14 7.03 -68.27
N VAL A 1125 1.23 7.08 -67.49
CA VAL A 1125 1.47 8.17 -66.54
C VAL A 1125 1.63 9.51 -67.26
N VAL A 1126 0.92 10.53 -66.75
CA VAL A 1126 0.90 11.91 -67.23
C VAL A 1126 1.07 12.89 -66.05
N THR A 1127 1.43 14.13 -66.33
CA THR A 1127 1.74 15.15 -65.29
C THR A 1127 0.59 16.14 -65.03
N GLY A 1128 -0.63 15.73 -65.36
CA GLY A 1128 -1.82 16.59 -65.28
C GLY A 1128 -3.04 16.01 -66.01
N ILE A 1129 -4.20 16.62 -65.79
CA ILE A 1129 -5.49 16.25 -66.37
C ILE A 1129 -5.91 17.35 -67.35
N ASP A 1130 -6.03 17.01 -68.64
CA ASP A 1130 -6.55 17.92 -69.66
C ASP A 1130 -8.08 17.83 -69.69
N LYS A 1131 -8.76 18.91 -69.27
CA LYS A 1131 -10.23 18.95 -69.20
C LYS A 1131 -10.87 19.32 -70.54
N SER A 1132 -10.09 19.65 -71.59
CA SER A 1132 -10.63 20.23 -72.83
C SER A 1132 -11.38 19.24 -73.73
N HIS A 1133 -11.35 17.94 -73.44
CA HIS A 1133 -11.98 16.87 -74.23
C HIS A 1133 -12.63 15.81 -73.34
N VAL A 1134 -13.67 15.15 -73.85
CA VAL A 1134 -14.33 14.01 -73.18
C VAL A 1134 -13.37 12.82 -73.12
N THR A 1135 -12.88 12.50 -71.93
CA THR A 1135 -11.95 11.39 -71.65
C THR A 1135 -12.08 10.97 -70.17
N HIS A 1136 -11.25 10.03 -69.72
CA HIS A 1136 -11.06 9.75 -68.30
C HIS A 1136 -9.58 9.61 -67.94
N TYR A 1137 -9.30 9.77 -66.66
CA TYR A 1137 -8.01 9.56 -66.02
C TYR A 1137 -8.19 8.66 -64.80
N THR A 1138 -7.14 7.91 -64.44
CA THR A 1138 -7.05 7.22 -63.15
C THR A 1138 -6.00 7.91 -62.32
N VAL A 1139 -6.41 8.47 -61.19
CA VAL A 1139 -5.54 9.08 -60.18
C VAL A 1139 -5.34 8.03 -59.09
N GLU A 1140 -4.13 7.47 -59.00
CA GLU A 1140 -3.77 6.53 -57.94
C GLU A 1140 -3.21 7.33 -56.76
N VAL A 1141 -3.87 7.24 -55.61
CA VAL A 1141 -3.46 7.88 -54.35
C VAL A 1141 -2.99 6.80 -53.40
N VAL A 1142 -1.71 6.80 -53.05
CA VAL A 1142 -1.14 5.88 -52.05
C VAL A 1142 -0.91 6.65 -50.76
N VAL A 1143 -1.66 6.31 -49.72
CA VAL A 1143 -1.49 6.79 -48.35
C VAL A 1143 -0.67 5.75 -47.58
N LYS A 1144 0.38 6.17 -46.88
CA LYS A 1144 1.21 5.31 -46.02
C LYS A 1144 1.30 5.85 -44.60
N ASP A 1145 1.19 4.99 -43.60
CA ASP A 1145 1.45 5.36 -42.20
C ASP A 1145 2.96 5.49 -41.92
N GLU A 1146 3.32 5.82 -40.67
CA GLU A 1146 4.72 5.94 -40.23
C GLU A 1146 5.48 4.60 -40.18
N HIS A 1147 4.77 3.47 -40.24
CA HIS A 1147 5.31 2.10 -40.23
C HIS A 1147 5.45 1.51 -41.64
N GLY A 1148 4.83 2.13 -42.66
CA GLY A 1148 4.86 1.73 -44.07
C GLY A 1148 3.61 1.03 -44.60
N ASN A 1149 2.63 0.72 -43.73
CA ASN A 1149 1.33 0.14 -44.11
C ASN A 1149 0.58 1.11 -45.03
N SER A 1150 -0.23 0.62 -45.98
CA SER A 1150 -0.75 1.50 -47.04
C SER A 1150 -2.15 1.24 -47.56
N THR A 1151 -2.89 2.32 -47.77
CA THR A 1151 -4.19 2.33 -48.46
C THR A 1151 -4.03 2.98 -49.83
N ILE A 1152 -4.41 2.27 -50.89
CA ILE A 1152 -4.28 2.69 -52.29
C ILE A 1152 -5.67 2.99 -52.87
N ILE A 1153 -5.93 4.23 -53.25
CA ILE A 1153 -7.20 4.64 -53.85
C ILE A 1153 -7.04 4.80 -55.36
N HIS A 1154 -7.82 4.03 -56.12
CA HIS A 1154 -7.97 4.17 -57.57
C HIS A 1154 -9.13 5.14 -57.87
N LEU A 1155 -8.84 6.44 -57.90
CA LEU A 1155 -9.81 7.47 -58.25
C LEU A 1155 -9.96 7.60 -59.77
N ARG A 1156 -11.14 7.27 -60.30
CA ARG A 1156 -11.48 7.49 -61.71
C ARG A 1156 -12.07 8.90 -61.91
N TYR A 1157 -11.31 9.77 -62.58
CA TYR A 1157 -11.72 11.13 -62.90
C TYR A 1157 -12.23 11.22 -64.34
N GLN A 1158 -13.54 11.47 -64.52
CA GLN A 1158 -14.29 11.27 -65.77
C GLN A 1158 -14.88 12.59 -66.28
N LEU A 1159 -14.56 12.97 -67.53
CA LEU A 1159 -14.97 14.24 -68.15
C LEU A 1159 -16.15 14.07 -69.13
N TYR A 1160 -17.12 15.00 -69.16
CA TYR A 1160 -18.32 14.95 -70.02
C TYR A 1160 -18.77 16.31 -70.61
N ASP A 1161 -19.61 16.30 -71.67
CA ASP A 1161 -19.94 17.47 -72.51
C ASP A 1161 -21.36 18.06 -72.29
N ASP A 1162 -21.51 19.37 -72.53
CA ASP A 1162 -22.67 20.18 -72.15
C ASP A 1162 -23.85 19.99 -73.14
N GLY A 1163 -24.82 19.16 -72.72
CA GLY A 1163 -25.94 18.71 -73.56
C GLY A 1163 -26.13 17.19 -73.53
N SER A 1164 -25.18 16.45 -72.93
CA SER A 1164 -25.36 15.05 -72.57
C SER A 1164 -25.84 14.92 -71.12
N THR A 1165 -26.86 14.10 -70.87
CA THR A 1165 -27.10 13.55 -69.54
C THR A 1165 -25.88 12.69 -69.15
N PRO A 1166 -25.47 12.66 -67.87
CA PRO A 1166 -24.41 11.75 -67.43
C PRO A 1166 -24.69 10.32 -67.91
N PRO A 1167 -23.69 9.58 -68.42
CA PRO A 1167 -23.91 8.22 -68.89
C PRO A 1167 -24.36 7.33 -67.74
N SER A 1168 -25.52 6.69 -67.90
CA SER A 1168 -26.06 5.73 -66.93
C SER A 1168 -25.05 4.59 -66.70
N PRO A 1169 -24.76 4.19 -65.44
CA PRO A 1169 -23.69 3.25 -65.14
C PRO A 1169 -24.05 1.83 -65.60
N GLY A 1170 -23.25 1.28 -66.52
CA GLY A 1170 -23.41 -0.10 -66.95
C GLY A 1170 -22.56 -0.47 -68.17
N SER A 1171 -21.61 -1.40 -67.96
CA SER A 1171 -20.79 -2.12 -68.95
C SER A 1171 -19.38 -1.58 -69.28
N SER A 1172 -18.45 -1.70 -68.33
CA SER A 1172 -17.19 -2.41 -68.63
C SER A 1172 -17.40 -3.90 -68.31
N GLY A 1173 -17.28 -4.85 -69.24
CA GLY A 1173 -16.56 -4.80 -70.52
C GLY A 1173 -15.37 -5.75 -70.48
N ASP A 1174 -15.62 -7.03 -70.21
CA ASP A 1174 -14.58 -8.07 -70.05
C ASP A 1174 -13.89 -8.40 -71.39
N LYS A 1175 -12.55 -8.43 -71.37
CA LYS A 1175 -11.57 -8.93 -72.37
C LYS A 1175 -11.50 -8.30 -73.78
N GLY A 1176 -10.28 -7.89 -74.16
CA GLY A 1176 -9.96 -7.48 -75.54
C GLY A 1176 -8.48 -7.17 -75.84
N ASN A 1177 -7.53 -8.02 -75.45
CA ASN A 1177 -6.08 -7.81 -75.66
C ASN A 1177 -5.66 -7.80 -77.16
N PRO A 1178 -5.02 -6.73 -77.69
CA PRO A 1178 -4.38 -6.73 -79.01
C PRO A 1178 -2.88 -7.09 -78.92
N LYS A 1179 -2.50 -8.20 -79.54
CA LYS A 1179 -1.10 -8.68 -79.63
C LYS A 1179 -0.17 -7.68 -80.32
N THR A 1180 1.03 -7.50 -79.77
CA THR A 1180 2.20 -7.16 -80.58
C THR A 1180 2.71 -8.37 -81.34
N GLY A 1181 3.11 -8.12 -82.58
CA GLY A 1181 4.07 -8.93 -83.33
C GLY A 1181 5.04 -7.96 -83.99
N ALA A 1182 6.32 -8.35 -84.02
CA ALA A 1182 7.51 -7.49 -84.21
C ALA A 1182 7.87 -6.65 -82.97
#